data_AF-A0A5N6E6M3-F1
#
_entry.id   AF-A0A5N6E6M3-F1
#
_cell.length_a   1.000
_cell.length_b   1.000
_cell.length_c   1.000
_cell.angle_alpha   90.00
_cell.angle_beta   90.00
_cell.angle_gamma   90.00
#
_symmetry.space_group_name_H-M   'P 1'
#
loop_
_entity.id
_entity.type
_entity.pdbx_description
1 polymer ?
#
loop_
_entity_poly.entity_id
_entity_poly.type
_entity_poly.pdbx_seq_one_letter_code
_entity_poly.pdbx_strand_id
1 'polypeptide(L)'
;MRVEYPVPIKRKLLSGLRKQSLCSLCPGLDASQDSLRWHPTRLLLEHRPPGHDSHTLDFNVIVTKIPTGSWQDIGLSVPRRDKVVKFVAEQSQQESPNRQLESGLGQGMFCRILSDDIFARVCFEFHNGNFVPLFNGRPLEQRPSPGFGITLTTVLQRYTLTLKDKINLAHITAEAFWQFYNTELVYRKWTSDCVFFMPEQHGDVLRLPNKPYISLQFELGDEDPDEYLSENSLVHRYPRILAFAIMLIEIAQGRSLQLRQCNSLASQVNADFDVAYQELGELRKSSWDSFQNKDIFIQAIVNCLINDNYRPDLNVNITTSTVPITATDFCCRGSLEISQRRKAFYDKVVWPLQWLAEVGFRGDQNTSYLNEKQSSLAVNFSLLSLKDDIKEDIQLPSAQFHGNRQIDPKRWLDDLKAINRAISPGLRRLPAQLPAESKEVRVAILDTGYNPNAPLLADVARSRRFKGWKDFVSGSDTPIDTFGHGTFMATLLVESAPISEVHVARVAENTNSLQQSSLRIAEGIRWAGLAQKANIIFMSFGFSAPDEEAYEEISGAIDEVQKKRRGRIIFLASAGNSGVYDDETFPAKHPSVISIRATDSLGTFLKTNPENRSECPTVFGAIGDDIPEHLQQFYPDVSLPGSSAATAIAAGIAAIMLAYVLVLPQLVKTEHGEAILKRLWTPEGMRKMFMKMSDDMGQRRRFLNPSKFFLNKRTPESRYFAIYDCL
;
A
#
# COMPACT_ATOMS: atom_id res chain seq x y z
N MET A 1 2.89 -41.45 -10.36
CA MET A 1 3.74 -42.11 -9.33
C MET A 1 3.86 -41.15 -8.15
N ARG A 2 3.73 -41.60 -6.89
CA ARG A 2 3.71 -40.67 -5.72
C ARG A 2 5.12 -40.13 -5.41
N VAL A 3 5.38 -38.87 -5.76
CA VAL A 3 6.69 -38.21 -5.54
C VAL A 3 6.69 -37.46 -4.20
N GLU A 4 6.68 -38.19 -3.07
CA GLU A 4 6.77 -37.54 -1.75
C GLU A 4 8.21 -37.08 -1.44
N TYR A 5 8.39 -35.84 -0.97
CA TYR A 5 9.67 -35.41 -0.40
C TYR A 5 9.87 -36.10 0.96
N PRO A 6 11.01 -36.76 1.22
CA PRO A 6 11.30 -37.36 2.52
C PRO A 6 11.24 -36.33 3.66
N VAL A 7 10.75 -36.72 4.84
CA VAL A 7 10.70 -35.84 6.02
C VAL A 7 12.05 -35.19 6.36
N PRO A 8 13.21 -35.89 6.27
CA PRO A 8 14.52 -35.25 6.44
C PRO A 8 14.77 -34.10 5.46
N ILE A 9 14.30 -34.18 4.21
CA ILE A 9 14.49 -33.13 3.20
C ILE A 9 13.70 -31.87 3.57
N LYS A 10 12.42 -32.05 3.94
CA LYS A 10 11.55 -30.94 4.38
C LYS A 10 12.16 -30.21 5.57
N ARG A 11 12.66 -30.96 6.56
CA ARG A 11 13.36 -30.41 7.74
C ARG A 11 14.66 -29.71 7.38
N LYS A 12 15.51 -30.29 6.52
CA LYS A 12 16.75 -29.68 6.05
C LYS A 12 16.48 -28.36 5.32
N LEU A 13 15.56 -28.36 4.35
CA LEU A 13 15.15 -27.18 3.59
C LEU A 13 14.72 -26.04 4.53
N LEU A 14 13.74 -26.28 5.40
CA LEU A 14 13.20 -25.25 6.28
C LEU A 14 14.20 -24.79 7.34
N SER A 15 14.97 -25.69 7.97
CA SER A 15 16.01 -25.32 8.94
C SER A 15 17.15 -24.51 8.33
N GLY A 16 17.57 -24.86 7.10
CA GLY A 16 18.59 -24.11 6.37
C GLY A 16 18.10 -22.74 5.93
N LEU A 17 16.87 -22.65 5.41
CA LEU A 17 16.23 -21.39 5.06
C LEU A 17 16.05 -20.49 6.28
N ARG A 18 15.61 -21.03 7.41
CA ARG A 18 15.49 -20.30 8.68
C ARG A 18 16.84 -19.70 9.10
N LYS A 19 17.92 -20.49 9.09
CA LYS A 19 19.27 -19.98 9.43
C LYS A 19 19.79 -18.92 8.46
N GLN A 20 19.57 -19.05 7.15
CA GLN A 20 20.10 -18.10 6.17
C GLN A 20 19.27 -16.83 6.01
N SER A 21 17.96 -16.90 6.28
CA SER A 21 17.07 -15.73 6.25
C SER A 21 17.25 -14.83 7.47
N LEU A 22 17.75 -15.36 8.60
CA LEU A 22 18.03 -14.58 9.81
C LEU A 22 19.24 -13.67 9.62
N CYS A 23 19.10 -12.40 9.99
CA CYS A 23 20.13 -11.38 9.86
C CYS A 23 20.32 -10.61 11.17
N SER A 24 21.56 -10.62 11.67
CA SER A 24 22.02 -9.84 12.83
C SER A 24 22.76 -8.55 12.45
N LEU A 25 23.02 -8.31 11.16
CA LEU A 25 23.84 -7.20 10.66
C LEU A 25 23.03 -6.06 10.03
N CYS A 26 21.74 -6.27 9.75
CA CYS A 26 20.86 -5.24 9.21
C CYS A 26 20.12 -4.54 10.38
N PRO A 27 20.25 -3.20 10.55
CA PRO A 27 19.56 -2.49 11.62
C PRO A 27 18.03 -2.59 11.51
N GLY A 28 17.35 -2.52 12.66
CA GLY A 28 15.90 -2.47 12.78
C GLY A 28 15.27 -1.25 12.10
N LEU A 29 13.96 -1.32 11.78
CA LEU A 29 13.17 -0.10 11.54
C LEU A 29 12.67 0.50 12.87
N ASP A 30 12.62 -0.32 13.93
CA ASP A 30 12.29 0.10 15.28
C ASP A 30 13.58 0.28 16.09
N ALA A 31 13.67 1.39 16.82
CA ALA A 31 14.79 1.72 17.70
C ALA A 31 14.69 1.06 19.09
N SER A 32 13.92 -0.04 19.21
CA SER A 32 13.93 -0.93 20.37
C SER A 32 15.00 -2.00 20.17
N GLN A 33 15.95 -2.08 21.10
CA GLN A 33 17.01 -3.09 21.07
C GLN A 33 16.42 -4.52 21.11
N ASP A 34 17.12 -5.46 20.46
CA ASP A 34 16.93 -6.91 20.51
C ASP A 34 15.67 -7.53 19.86
N SER A 35 15.34 -7.14 18.62
CA SER A 35 14.54 -8.00 17.72
C SER A 35 15.35 -8.47 16.50
N LEU A 36 15.34 -9.78 16.24
CA LEU A 36 16.03 -10.39 15.11
C LEU A 36 15.28 -10.10 13.80
N ARG A 37 16.01 -9.70 12.74
CA ARG A 37 15.39 -9.46 11.42
C ARG A 37 15.50 -10.65 10.49
N TRP A 38 14.41 -10.91 9.78
CA TRP A 38 14.35 -11.90 8.70
C TRP A 38 14.35 -11.20 7.34
N HIS A 39 15.19 -11.65 6.42
CA HIS A 39 15.06 -11.32 5.01
C HIS A 39 13.78 -11.95 4.45
N PRO A 40 12.86 -11.17 3.84
CA PRO A 40 11.68 -11.72 3.21
C PRO A 40 12.06 -12.76 2.16
N THR A 41 11.59 -13.99 2.39
CA THR A 41 11.98 -15.19 1.64
C THR A 41 10.70 -15.87 1.15
N ARG A 42 10.64 -16.22 -0.13
CA ARG A 42 9.48 -16.91 -0.72
C ARG A 42 9.91 -18.17 -1.46
N LEU A 43 9.23 -19.27 -1.19
CA LEU A 43 9.42 -20.55 -1.87
C LEU A 43 8.46 -20.62 -3.05
N LEU A 44 8.99 -20.85 -4.26
CA LEU A 44 8.20 -21.12 -5.45
C LEU A 44 7.58 -22.52 -5.35
N LEU A 45 6.29 -22.64 -5.67
CA LEU A 45 5.56 -23.90 -5.69
C LEU A 45 5.51 -24.42 -7.12
N GLU A 46 6.10 -25.60 -7.37
CA GLU A 46 6.17 -26.21 -8.69
C GLU A 46 5.84 -27.71 -8.62
N HIS A 47 5.25 -28.22 -9.70
CA HIS A 47 5.05 -29.65 -9.88
C HIS A 47 6.36 -30.32 -10.33
N ARG A 48 6.75 -31.43 -9.70
CA ARG A 48 7.97 -32.18 -10.07
C ARG A 48 7.64 -33.33 -11.02
N PRO A 49 8.12 -33.33 -12.28
CA PRO A 49 7.89 -34.44 -13.19
C PRO A 49 8.54 -35.74 -12.66
N PRO A 50 7.86 -36.89 -12.79
CA PRO A 50 8.41 -38.18 -12.36
C PRO A 50 9.49 -38.65 -13.35
N GLY A 51 10.78 -38.52 -12.98
CA GLY A 51 11.86 -39.05 -13.82
C GLY A 51 13.31 -38.81 -13.38
N HIS A 52 13.61 -37.70 -12.68
CA HIS A 52 15.01 -37.44 -12.28
C HIS A 52 15.40 -38.11 -10.96
N ASP A 53 16.17 -39.19 -11.10
CA ASP A 53 16.86 -39.90 -10.01
C ASP A 53 18.15 -39.17 -9.57
N SER A 54 18.01 -37.86 -9.35
CA SER A 54 19.06 -37.02 -8.79
C SER A 54 19.33 -37.38 -7.32
N HIS A 55 20.60 -37.39 -6.92
CA HIS A 55 20.98 -37.55 -5.51
C HIS A 55 20.57 -36.35 -4.65
N THR A 56 20.27 -35.21 -5.26
CA THR A 56 19.74 -33.98 -4.65
C THR A 56 18.29 -33.72 -5.06
N LEU A 57 17.57 -32.94 -4.24
CA LEU A 57 16.28 -32.34 -4.55
C LEU A 57 16.46 -30.83 -4.56
N ASP A 58 16.12 -30.21 -5.68
CA ASP A 58 16.34 -28.78 -5.91
C ASP A 58 15.04 -28.00 -5.65
N PHE A 59 15.16 -26.82 -5.07
CA PHE A 59 14.06 -25.92 -4.72
C PHE A 59 14.35 -24.49 -5.18
N ASN A 60 13.30 -23.80 -5.64
CA ASN A 60 13.36 -22.45 -6.15
C ASN A 60 12.88 -21.44 -5.11
N VAL A 61 13.73 -20.47 -4.78
CA VAL A 61 13.47 -19.47 -3.75
C VAL A 61 13.82 -18.08 -4.27
N ILE A 62 13.08 -17.07 -3.82
CA ILE A 62 13.45 -15.67 -4.01
C ILE A 62 13.59 -14.99 -2.64
N VAL A 63 14.60 -14.13 -2.50
CA VAL A 63 14.91 -13.43 -1.25
C VAL A 63 15.18 -11.96 -1.53
N THR A 64 14.78 -11.07 -0.62
CA THR A 64 15.09 -9.65 -0.71
C THR A 64 15.59 -9.08 0.62
N LYS A 65 16.27 -7.93 0.58
CA LYS A 65 16.77 -7.25 1.78
C LYS A 65 15.64 -6.62 2.60
N ILE A 66 14.64 -6.06 1.91
CA ILE A 66 13.44 -5.41 2.47
C ILE A 66 12.24 -5.76 1.57
N PRO A 67 10.99 -5.80 2.07
CA PRO A 67 9.82 -6.26 1.29
C PRO A 67 9.53 -5.51 -0.03
N THR A 68 10.10 -4.32 -0.19
CA THR A 68 9.98 -3.45 -1.36
C THR A 68 11.18 -3.49 -2.31
N GLY A 69 12.24 -4.24 -1.99
CA GLY A 69 13.51 -4.24 -2.72
C GLY A 69 13.55 -5.13 -3.96
N SER A 70 14.73 -5.21 -4.58
CA SER A 70 15.05 -6.21 -5.61
C SER A 70 15.01 -7.62 -5.02
N TRP A 71 14.54 -8.59 -5.81
CA TRP A 71 14.42 -9.99 -5.41
C TRP A 71 15.51 -10.82 -6.10
N GLN A 72 16.36 -11.46 -5.29
CA GLN A 72 17.44 -12.33 -5.73
C GLN A 72 16.92 -13.76 -5.96
N ASP A 73 17.18 -14.33 -7.13
CA ASP A 73 16.90 -15.73 -7.49
C ASP A 73 17.91 -16.68 -6.82
N ILE A 74 17.41 -17.65 -6.05
CA ILE A 74 18.20 -18.61 -5.29
C ILE A 74 17.75 -20.04 -5.60
N GLY A 75 18.69 -20.88 -6.01
CA GLY A 75 18.51 -22.33 -6.15
C GLY A 75 19.04 -23.08 -4.94
N LEU A 76 18.27 -24.00 -4.37
CA LEU A 76 18.66 -24.76 -3.16
C LEU A 76 18.64 -26.27 -3.40
N SER A 77 19.81 -26.92 -3.39
CA SER A 77 19.96 -28.37 -3.57
C SER A 77 20.09 -29.08 -2.22
N VAL A 78 19.18 -30.01 -1.92
CA VAL A 78 19.16 -30.78 -0.66
C VAL A 78 19.41 -32.28 -0.92
N PRO A 79 20.46 -32.91 -0.36
CA PRO A 79 20.82 -34.28 -0.68
C PRO A 79 19.90 -35.31 -0.01
N ARG A 80 19.45 -36.31 -0.79
CA ARG A 80 18.58 -37.44 -0.38
C ARG A 80 19.17 -38.33 0.71
N ARG A 81 20.50 -38.44 0.76
CA ARG A 81 21.27 -39.09 1.81
C ARG A 81 22.32 -38.11 2.29
N ASP A 82 22.57 -38.06 3.60
CA ASP A 82 23.76 -37.38 4.09
C ASP A 82 25.01 -38.09 3.56
N LYS A 83 26.01 -37.32 3.11
CA LYS A 83 27.31 -37.86 2.74
C LYS A 83 27.91 -38.46 4.01
N VAL A 84 27.83 -39.79 4.16
CA VAL A 84 28.49 -40.51 5.25
C VAL A 84 29.94 -40.08 5.28
N VAL A 85 30.44 -39.71 6.46
CA VAL A 85 31.85 -39.35 6.65
C VAL A 85 32.69 -40.55 6.28
N LYS A 86 33.23 -40.54 5.06
CA LYS A 86 34.29 -41.44 4.65
C LYS A 86 35.54 -41.04 5.42
N PHE A 87 35.76 -41.68 6.56
CA PHE A 87 37.09 -41.82 7.14
C PHE A 87 37.94 -42.63 6.15
N VAL A 88 38.51 -41.93 5.17
CA VAL A 88 39.58 -42.45 4.34
C VAL A 88 40.87 -42.05 5.01
N ALA A 89 41.63 -43.05 5.44
CA ALA A 89 42.96 -42.87 5.97
C ALA A 89 43.88 -42.18 4.94
N GLU A 90 44.95 -41.59 5.45
CA GLU A 90 45.99 -40.88 4.72
C GLU A 90 46.41 -41.62 3.43
N GLN A 91 46.34 -40.94 2.28
CA GLN A 91 47.44 -40.86 1.31
C GLN A 91 47.12 -40.00 0.06
N SER A 92 48.19 -39.46 -0.52
CA SER A 92 48.31 -38.85 -1.85
C SER A 92 47.50 -37.59 -2.19
N GLN A 93 48.27 -36.50 -2.27
CA GLN A 93 47.94 -35.20 -2.86
C GLN A 93 47.32 -35.30 -4.26
N GLN A 94 46.24 -34.56 -4.49
CA GLN A 94 46.04 -33.80 -5.73
C GLN A 94 45.38 -32.46 -5.37
N GLU A 95 46.05 -31.36 -5.69
CA GLU A 95 45.60 -30.03 -5.31
C GLU A 95 44.40 -29.59 -6.15
N SER A 96 43.38 -29.05 -5.48
CA SER A 96 42.30 -28.30 -6.10
C SER A 96 42.19 -26.96 -5.34
N PRO A 97 42.41 -25.81 -5.99
CA PRO A 97 42.43 -24.53 -5.30
C PRO A 97 41.00 -24.10 -4.95
N ASN A 98 40.59 -24.34 -3.68
CA ASN A 98 39.63 -23.55 -2.88
C ASN A 98 39.13 -24.30 -1.62
N ARG A 99 40.04 -24.76 -0.75
CA ARG A 99 39.71 -25.31 0.58
C ARG A 99 40.32 -24.49 1.73
N GLN A 100 40.06 -23.18 1.75
CA GLN A 100 40.46 -22.28 2.84
C GLN A 100 39.31 -21.37 3.37
N LEU A 101 38.05 -21.75 3.15
CA LEU A 101 36.89 -20.94 3.56
C LEU A 101 35.81 -21.69 4.35
N GLU A 102 36.15 -22.82 5.01
CA GLU A 102 35.16 -23.65 5.73
C GLU A 102 35.02 -23.30 7.24
N SER A 103 35.81 -22.38 7.79
CA SER A 103 35.92 -22.12 9.24
C SER A 103 35.18 -20.88 9.78
N GLY A 104 34.20 -20.31 9.04
CA GLY A 104 33.50 -19.09 9.51
C GLY A 104 32.14 -18.72 8.88
N LEU A 105 31.46 -19.63 8.16
CA LEU A 105 30.28 -19.32 7.33
C LEU A 105 28.95 -19.85 7.89
N GLY A 106 28.67 -19.63 9.18
CA GLY A 106 27.56 -20.28 9.89
C GLY A 106 26.15 -19.75 9.60
N GLN A 107 25.97 -18.45 9.32
CA GLN A 107 24.66 -17.79 9.36
C GLN A 107 24.61 -16.49 8.54
N GLY A 108 23.42 -16.09 8.07
CA GLY A 108 23.20 -14.78 7.45
C GLY A 108 23.84 -14.58 6.06
N MET A 109 24.13 -15.65 5.31
CA MET A 109 24.77 -15.53 3.99
C MET A 109 23.91 -14.80 2.96
N PHE A 110 22.57 -14.86 3.09
CA PHE A 110 21.68 -14.07 2.24
C PHE A 110 21.95 -12.57 2.41
N CYS A 111 22.24 -12.07 3.62
CA CYS A 111 22.57 -10.66 3.83
C CYS A 111 23.80 -10.19 3.02
N ARG A 112 24.80 -11.06 2.85
CA ARG A 112 26.00 -10.74 2.07
C ARG A 112 25.66 -10.66 0.58
N ILE A 113 24.93 -11.65 0.08
CA ILE A 113 24.47 -11.73 -1.31
C ILE A 113 23.53 -10.56 -1.67
N LEU A 114 22.70 -10.13 -0.72
CA LEU A 114 21.77 -8.99 -0.88
C LEU A 114 22.44 -7.61 -0.68
N SER A 115 23.78 -7.55 -0.56
CA SER A 115 24.52 -6.29 -0.61
C SER A 115 24.86 -5.87 -2.04
N ASP A 116 24.95 -6.83 -2.97
CA ASP A 116 25.34 -6.62 -4.36
C ASP A 116 24.19 -7.07 -5.29
N ASP A 117 23.82 -6.27 -6.29
CA ASP A 117 22.88 -6.71 -7.33
C ASP A 117 23.63 -7.62 -8.33
N ILE A 118 23.70 -8.92 -8.03
CA ILE A 118 24.56 -9.89 -8.76
C ILE A 118 24.00 -10.25 -10.16
N PHE A 119 22.70 -10.07 -10.40
CA PHE A 119 21.98 -10.42 -11.65
C PHE A 119 22.19 -11.86 -12.17
N ALA A 120 22.65 -12.78 -11.30
CA ALA A 120 22.79 -14.20 -11.59
C ALA A 120 22.12 -15.03 -10.49
N ARG A 121 21.71 -16.25 -10.82
CA ARG A 121 21.09 -17.18 -9.88
C ARG A 121 22.15 -17.79 -8.97
N VAL A 122 22.02 -17.56 -7.66
CA VAL A 122 22.95 -18.06 -6.66
C VAL A 122 22.47 -19.43 -6.18
N CYS A 123 23.29 -20.46 -6.38
CA CYS A 123 22.95 -21.82 -5.98
C CYS A 123 23.59 -22.17 -4.63
N PHE A 124 22.93 -22.97 -3.80
CA PHE A 124 23.47 -23.52 -2.56
C PHE A 124 23.26 -25.03 -2.48
N GLU A 125 24.24 -25.77 -1.93
CA GLU A 125 24.07 -27.17 -1.52
C GLU A 125 23.89 -27.24 0.00
N PHE A 126 22.96 -28.07 0.48
CA PHE A 126 22.80 -28.32 1.91
C PHE A 126 23.87 -29.29 2.42
N HIS A 127 24.75 -28.82 3.30
CA HIS A 127 25.83 -29.60 3.90
C HIS A 127 25.95 -29.32 5.40
N ASN A 128 26.16 -30.37 6.20
CA ASN A 128 26.37 -30.32 7.67
C ASN A 128 25.40 -29.40 8.44
N GLY A 129 24.12 -29.40 8.04
CA GLY A 129 23.06 -28.65 8.72
C GLY A 129 22.87 -27.21 8.25
N ASN A 130 23.61 -26.73 7.25
CA ASN A 130 23.56 -25.38 6.70
C ASN A 130 23.50 -25.41 5.15
N PHE A 131 23.07 -24.31 4.53
CA PHE A 131 23.25 -24.11 3.08
C PHE A 131 24.60 -23.43 2.81
N VAL A 132 25.40 -24.04 1.93
CA VAL A 132 26.73 -23.55 1.51
C VAL A 132 26.64 -23.08 0.04
N PRO A 133 27.11 -21.88 -0.32
CA PRO A 133 27.02 -21.39 -1.69
C PRO A 133 27.90 -22.20 -2.65
N LEU A 134 27.38 -22.48 -3.83
CA LEU A 134 28.12 -23.04 -4.95
C LEU A 134 28.63 -21.87 -5.79
N PHE A 135 29.95 -21.72 -5.90
CA PHE A 135 30.62 -20.58 -6.58
C PHE A 135 30.53 -20.61 -8.12
N ASN A 136 29.49 -21.23 -8.67
CA ASN A 136 29.22 -21.33 -10.10
C ASN A 136 27.90 -20.62 -10.40
N GLY A 137 27.96 -19.33 -10.77
CA GLY A 137 26.78 -18.54 -11.11
C GLY A 137 26.00 -19.15 -12.27
N ARG A 138 24.67 -19.22 -12.16
CA ARG A 138 23.77 -19.71 -13.22
C ARG A 138 22.93 -18.56 -13.80
N PRO A 139 22.39 -18.72 -15.03
CA PRO A 139 21.37 -17.81 -15.55
C PRO A 139 20.16 -17.73 -14.60
N LEU A 140 19.53 -16.55 -14.53
CA LEU A 140 18.28 -16.35 -13.78
C LEU A 140 17.14 -17.20 -14.37
N GLU A 141 16.57 -18.08 -13.54
CA GLU A 141 15.36 -18.86 -13.83
C GLU A 141 14.08 -18.10 -13.42
N GLN A 142 14.23 -17.10 -12.54
CA GLN A 142 13.17 -16.25 -12.01
C GLN A 142 13.57 -14.78 -12.21
N ARG A 143 12.66 -13.91 -12.70
CA ARG A 143 12.94 -12.46 -12.87
C ARG A 143 11.88 -11.56 -12.21
N PRO A 144 11.58 -11.78 -10.91
CA PRO A 144 10.62 -10.95 -10.16
C PRO A 144 11.01 -9.47 -10.17
N SER A 145 10.07 -8.61 -10.56
CA SER A 145 10.17 -7.16 -10.36
C SER A 145 10.19 -6.81 -8.87
N PRO A 146 10.84 -5.69 -8.47
CA PRO A 146 10.83 -5.22 -7.09
C PRO A 146 9.41 -5.01 -6.52
N GLY A 147 9.24 -5.25 -5.22
CA GLY A 147 7.97 -5.02 -4.51
C GLY A 147 7.29 -6.29 -3.98
N PHE A 148 6.12 -6.11 -3.35
CA PHE A 148 5.43 -7.15 -2.56
C PHE A 148 4.83 -8.33 -3.36
N GLY A 149 4.85 -8.30 -4.70
CA GLY A 149 4.08 -9.25 -5.53
C GLY A 149 2.56 -9.04 -5.42
N ILE A 150 1.79 -10.00 -5.92
CA ILE A 150 0.32 -9.95 -6.03
C ILE A 150 -0.28 -11.21 -5.39
N THR A 151 -1.24 -11.11 -4.47
CA THR A 151 -1.89 -12.29 -3.86
C THR A 151 -2.82 -13.02 -4.84
N LEU A 152 -3.09 -14.31 -4.62
CA LEU A 152 -4.07 -15.07 -5.40
C LEU A 152 -5.45 -14.41 -5.36
N THR A 153 -5.86 -13.85 -4.21
CA THR A 153 -7.07 -13.00 -4.08
C THR A 153 -7.10 -11.91 -5.15
N THR A 154 -6.00 -11.17 -5.28
CA THR A 154 -5.85 -10.09 -6.27
C THR A 154 -5.77 -10.62 -7.71
N VAL A 155 -5.16 -11.80 -7.91
CA VAL A 155 -5.10 -12.47 -9.22
C VAL A 155 -6.49 -12.85 -9.70
N LEU A 156 -7.31 -13.48 -8.85
CA LEU A 156 -8.68 -13.87 -9.17
C LEU A 156 -9.56 -12.64 -9.51
N GLN A 157 -9.31 -11.51 -8.84
CA GLN A 157 -9.99 -10.25 -9.15
C GLN A 157 -9.58 -9.67 -10.51
N ARG A 158 -8.28 -9.53 -10.79
CA ARG A 158 -7.76 -8.76 -11.94
C ARG A 158 -7.49 -9.56 -13.21
N TYR A 159 -7.16 -10.85 -13.10
CA TYR A 159 -6.72 -11.68 -14.22
C TYR A 159 -7.74 -12.77 -14.55
N THR A 160 -7.80 -13.18 -15.83
CA THR A 160 -8.55 -14.36 -16.24
C THR A 160 -7.68 -15.59 -16.08
N LEU A 161 -8.06 -16.49 -15.16
CA LEU A 161 -7.51 -17.84 -15.12
C LEU A 161 -8.22 -18.68 -16.20
N THR A 162 -7.48 -19.21 -17.17
CA THR A 162 -8.02 -20.23 -18.08
C THR A 162 -8.32 -21.51 -17.30
N LEU A 163 -9.11 -22.42 -17.87
CA LEU A 163 -9.37 -23.70 -17.22
C LEU A 163 -8.07 -24.50 -16.93
N LYS A 164 -7.08 -24.41 -17.83
CA LYS A 164 -5.73 -24.96 -17.62
C LYS A 164 -5.05 -24.33 -16.41
N ASP A 165 -5.07 -23.00 -16.30
CA ASP A 165 -4.46 -22.28 -15.17
C ASP A 165 -5.13 -22.64 -13.84
N LYS A 166 -6.47 -22.75 -13.81
CA LYS A 166 -7.24 -23.15 -12.62
C LYS A 166 -6.86 -24.55 -12.14
N ILE A 167 -6.84 -25.53 -13.05
CA ILE A 167 -6.51 -26.92 -12.71
C ILE A 167 -5.05 -27.06 -12.28
N ASN A 168 -4.12 -26.44 -13.00
CA ASN A 168 -2.70 -26.46 -12.65
C ASN A 168 -2.43 -25.79 -11.29
N LEU A 169 -3.03 -24.63 -11.02
CA LEU A 169 -2.85 -23.92 -9.76
C LEU A 169 -3.45 -24.71 -8.58
N ALA A 170 -4.63 -25.30 -8.74
CA ALA A 170 -5.24 -26.17 -7.74
C ALA A 170 -4.37 -27.40 -7.44
N HIS A 171 -3.83 -28.05 -8.47
CA HIS A 171 -2.90 -29.18 -8.32
C HIS A 171 -1.61 -28.77 -7.61
N ILE A 172 -0.91 -27.74 -8.07
CA ILE A 172 0.37 -27.27 -7.50
C ILE A 172 0.20 -26.88 -6.02
N THR A 173 -0.87 -26.14 -5.69
CA THR A 173 -1.14 -25.74 -4.30
C THR A 173 -1.54 -26.93 -3.42
N ALA A 174 -2.30 -27.91 -3.94
CA ALA A 174 -2.68 -29.11 -3.20
C ALA A 174 -1.48 -30.06 -2.97
N GLU A 175 -0.62 -30.23 -3.98
CA GLU A 175 0.63 -30.98 -3.85
C GLU A 175 1.53 -30.32 -2.80
N ALA A 176 1.76 -29.00 -2.88
CA ALA A 176 2.56 -28.26 -1.91
C ALA A 176 1.99 -28.36 -0.48
N PHE A 177 0.68 -28.15 -0.31
CA PHE A 177 -0.01 -28.27 0.98
C PHE A 177 0.17 -29.67 1.58
N TRP A 178 -0.01 -30.73 0.78
CA TRP A 178 0.20 -32.11 1.22
C TRP A 178 1.67 -32.43 1.56
N GLN A 179 2.62 -31.92 0.79
CA GLN A 179 4.05 -32.09 1.04
C GLN A 179 4.42 -31.46 2.39
N PHE A 180 4.02 -30.22 2.62
CA PHE A 180 4.42 -29.43 3.79
C PHE A 180 3.45 -29.48 4.98
N TYR A 181 2.37 -30.26 4.89
CA TYR A 181 1.28 -30.36 5.89
C TYR A 181 1.73 -30.49 7.35
N ASN A 182 2.79 -31.25 7.61
CA ASN A 182 3.37 -31.44 8.95
C ASN A 182 4.67 -30.64 9.15
N THR A 183 4.66 -29.37 8.75
CA THR A 183 5.80 -28.44 8.90
C THR A 183 5.30 -27.02 9.15
N GLU A 184 6.19 -26.16 9.67
CA GLU A 184 5.92 -24.75 10.00
C GLU A 184 5.20 -23.97 8.88
N LEU A 185 5.45 -24.30 7.61
CA LEU A 185 4.77 -23.72 6.43
C LEU A 185 3.25 -23.88 6.44
N VAL A 186 2.71 -24.96 7.01
CA VAL A 186 1.26 -25.30 6.99
C VAL A 186 0.68 -25.30 8.41
N TYR A 187 1.42 -24.80 9.41
CA TYR A 187 0.87 -24.58 10.74
C TYR A 187 -0.17 -23.44 10.74
N ARG A 188 0.02 -22.47 9.82
CA ARG A 188 -0.96 -21.42 9.53
C ARG A 188 -2.00 -21.90 8.51
N LYS A 189 -3.22 -21.36 8.59
CA LYS A 189 -4.26 -21.56 7.56
C LYS A 189 -3.76 -21.04 6.20
N TRP A 190 -3.77 -21.87 5.17
CA TRP A 190 -3.51 -21.43 3.79
C TRP A 190 -4.79 -20.84 3.18
N THR A 191 -4.77 -19.54 2.90
CA THR A 191 -5.82 -18.82 2.16
C THR A 191 -5.26 -18.26 0.85
N SER A 192 -6.12 -17.68 0.02
CA SER A 192 -5.74 -16.98 -1.21
C SER A 192 -4.84 -15.74 -0.98
N ASP A 193 -4.76 -15.21 0.25
CA ASP A 193 -3.80 -14.15 0.59
C ASP A 193 -2.40 -14.67 0.94
N CYS A 194 -2.26 -15.98 1.22
CA CYS A 194 -0.95 -16.59 1.48
C CYS A 194 -0.15 -16.89 0.21
N VAL A 195 -0.84 -17.11 -0.92
CA VAL A 195 -0.23 -17.45 -2.21
C VAL A 195 0.04 -16.17 -3.01
N PHE A 196 1.30 -15.95 -3.38
CA PHE A 196 1.76 -14.77 -4.11
C PHE A 196 2.19 -15.11 -5.54
N PHE A 197 2.04 -14.17 -6.45
CA PHE A 197 2.57 -14.20 -7.81
C PHE A 197 3.48 -12.99 -8.00
N MET A 198 4.64 -13.20 -8.62
CA MET A 198 5.63 -12.15 -8.83
C MET A 198 5.55 -11.65 -10.27
N PRO A 199 5.21 -10.37 -10.51
CA PRO A 199 5.30 -9.80 -11.85
C PRO A 199 6.73 -9.86 -12.37
N GLU A 200 6.91 -10.11 -13.67
CA GLU A 200 8.20 -10.07 -14.35
C GLU A 200 8.16 -8.98 -15.44
N GLN A 201 9.24 -8.23 -15.58
CA GLN A 201 9.37 -7.22 -16.63
C GLN A 201 9.87 -7.88 -17.93
N HIS A 202 9.08 -7.78 -19.00
CA HIS A 202 9.45 -8.30 -20.32
C HIS A 202 9.40 -7.15 -21.34
N GLY A 203 10.55 -6.50 -21.55
CA GLY A 203 10.64 -5.22 -22.25
C GLY A 203 9.93 -4.12 -21.45
N ASP A 204 9.06 -3.35 -22.11
CA ASP A 204 8.28 -2.28 -21.49
C ASP A 204 6.96 -2.77 -20.85
N VAL A 205 6.68 -4.08 -20.91
CA VAL A 205 5.43 -4.66 -20.43
C VAL A 205 5.67 -5.53 -19.20
N LEU A 206 4.99 -5.20 -18.11
CA LEU A 206 4.90 -6.03 -16.92
C LEU A 206 3.94 -7.20 -17.22
N ARG A 207 4.40 -8.45 -17.06
CA ARG A 207 3.56 -9.65 -17.22
C ARG A 207 3.54 -10.45 -15.92
N LEU A 208 2.45 -11.15 -15.65
CA LEU A 208 2.33 -11.99 -14.45
C LEU A 208 2.44 -13.47 -14.85
N PRO A 209 3.58 -14.15 -14.61
CA PRO A 209 3.68 -15.58 -14.84
C PRO A 209 2.76 -16.35 -13.88
N ASN A 210 2.22 -17.49 -14.32
CA ASN A 210 1.48 -18.42 -13.46
C ASN A 210 2.46 -19.24 -12.58
N LYS A 211 3.22 -18.54 -11.75
CA LYS A 211 4.23 -19.05 -10.81
C LYS A 211 3.79 -18.69 -9.38
N PRO A 212 3.13 -19.59 -8.64
CA PRO A 212 2.66 -19.34 -7.28
C PRO A 212 3.79 -19.54 -6.24
N TYR A 213 3.91 -18.60 -5.31
CA TYR A 213 4.91 -18.57 -4.24
C TYR A 213 4.22 -18.58 -2.87
N ILE A 214 4.85 -19.20 -1.87
CA ILE A 214 4.47 -19.09 -0.45
C ILE A 214 5.51 -18.28 0.31
N SER A 215 5.08 -17.32 1.14
CA SER A 215 5.99 -16.53 1.97
C SER A 215 6.39 -17.31 3.22
N LEU A 216 7.69 -17.40 3.50
CA LEU A 216 8.23 -18.07 4.68
C LEU A 216 8.25 -17.10 5.86
N GLN A 217 7.42 -17.37 6.87
CA GLN A 217 7.40 -16.65 8.14
C GLN A 217 7.77 -17.66 9.24
N PHE A 218 8.88 -17.42 9.93
CA PHE A 218 9.49 -18.37 10.88
C PHE A 218 9.15 -18.09 12.35
N GLU A 219 8.39 -17.04 12.60
CA GLU A 219 7.81 -16.70 13.89
C GLU A 219 6.42 -17.32 13.98
N LEU A 220 6.10 -17.98 15.09
CA LEU A 220 4.75 -18.46 15.37
C LEU A 220 4.05 -17.37 16.19
N GLY A 221 2.85 -16.98 15.77
CA GLY A 221 2.01 -16.06 16.55
C GLY A 221 1.09 -16.85 17.48
N ASP A 222 0.69 -16.26 18.60
CA ASP A 222 -0.22 -16.88 19.58
C ASP A 222 -1.64 -17.17 19.02
N GLU A 223 -1.95 -16.70 17.80
CA GLU A 223 -3.25 -16.87 17.13
C GLU A 223 -3.29 -17.97 16.05
N ASP A 224 -2.24 -18.78 15.89
CA ASP A 224 -2.24 -19.86 14.88
C ASP A 224 -3.22 -21.00 15.30
N PRO A 225 -4.32 -21.24 14.54
CA PRO A 225 -5.40 -22.12 14.99
C PRO A 225 -5.00 -23.60 14.95
N ASP A 226 -5.50 -24.33 15.95
CA ASP A 226 -5.25 -25.76 16.12
C ASP A 226 -5.54 -26.57 14.85
N GLU A 227 -4.72 -27.60 14.65
CA GLU A 227 -4.87 -28.53 13.52
C GLU A 227 -6.18 -29.34 13.61
N TYR A 228 -6.68 -29.54 14.83
CA TYR A 228 -7.94 -30.23 15.14
C TYR A 228 -8.65 -29.53 16.30
N LEU A 229 -9.95 -29.25 16.14
CA LEU A 229 -10.79 -28.68 17.19
C LEU A 229 -11.73 -29.74 17.77
N SER A 230 -11.73 -29.86 19.10
CA SER A 230 -12.48 -30.89 19.84
C SER A 230 -13.94 -30.52 20.12
N GLU A 231 -14.35 -29.28 19.90
CA GLU A 231 -15.72 -28.79 20.16
C GLU A 231 -16.81 -29.58 19.42
N ASN A 232 -17.93 -29.82 20.10
CA ASN A 232 -19.06 -30.62 19.56
C ASN A 232 -20.03 -29.83 18.68
N SER A 233 -19.96 -28.50 18.73
CA SER A 233 -20.74 -27.54 17.91
C SER A 233 -20.19 -27.36 16.49
N LEU A 234 -19.02 -27.93 16.18
CA LEU A 234 -18.33 -27.74 14.91
C LEU A 234 -18.83 -28.68 13.81
N VAL A 235 -19.19 -28.09 12.67
CA VAL A 235 -19.53 -28.85 11.44
C VAL A 235 -18.28 -29.39 10.74
N HIS A 236 -17.12 -28.81 10.99
CA HIS A 236 -15.83 -29.24 10.46
C HIS A 236 -14.72 -29.06 11.50
N ARG A 237 -13.99 -30.13 11.83
CA ARG A 237 -13.03 -30.12 12.94
C ARG A 237 -11.58 -29.85 12.52
N TYR A 238 -11.30 -29.61 11.23
CA TYR A 238 -9.94 -29.44 10.69
C TYR A 238 -9.80 -28.08 9.97
N PRO A 239 -9.57 -26.97 10.70
CA PRO A 239 -9.62 -25.60 10.14
C PRO A 239 -8.66 -25.35 8.98
N ARG A 240 -7.50 -26.01 8.97
CA ARG A 240 -6.50 -25.92 7.89
C ARG A 240 -6.99 -26.53 6.57
N ILE A 241 -7.72 -27.64 6.64
CA ILE A 241 -8.31 -28.31 5.47
C ILE A 241 -9.51 -27.52 4.96
N LEU A 242 -10.32 -26.94 5.87
CA LEU A 242 -11.44 -26.06 5.48
C LEU A 242 -10.96 -24.81 4.74
N ALA A 243 -9.94 -24.11 5.25
CA ALA A 243 -9.35 -22.95 4.57
C ALA A 243 -8.82 -23.33 3.17
N PHE A 244 -8.18 -24.49 3.03
CA PHE A 244 -7.75 -25.00 1.74
C PHE A 244 -8.93 -25.33 0.79
N ALA A 245 -10.04 -25.87 1.32
CA ALA A 245 -11.26 -26.12 0.54
C ALA A 245 -11.86 -24.83 -0.04
N ILE A 246 -11.89 -23.76 0.76
CA ILE A 246 -12.31 -22.42 0.33
C ILE A 246 -11.43 -21.92 -0.81
N MET A 247 -10.10 -21.99 -0.66
CA MET A 247 -9.16 -21.58 -1.70
C MET A 247 -9.31 -22.39 -3.00
N LEU A 248 -9.62 -23.69 -2.92
CA LEU A 248 -9.95 -24.49 -4.12
C LEU A 248 -11.23 -24.01 -4.82
N ILE A 249 -12.27 -23.63 -4.07
CA ILE A 249 -13.50 -23.07 -4.65
C ILE A 249 -13.21 -21.71 -5.33
N GLU A 250 -12.40 -20.87 -4.70
CA GLU A 250 -11.97 -19.58 -5.25
C GLU A 250 -11.23 -19.75 -6.60
N ILE A 251 -10.27 -20.67 -6.66
CA ILE A 251 -9.55 -21.03 -7.90
C ILE A 251 -10.54 -21.57 -8.95
N ALA A 252 -11.42 -22.50 -8.56
CA ALA A 252 -12.39 -23.12 -9.46
C ALA A 252 -13.34 -22.10 -10.10
N GLN A 253 -13.87 -21.18 -9.31
CA GLN A 253 -14.75 -20.12 -9.81
C GLN A 253 -13.97 -19.03 -10.56
N GLY A 254 -12.74 -18.72 -10.15
CA GLY A 254 -11.98 -17.59 -10.70
C GLY A 254 -12.32 -16.25 -10.04
N ARG A 255 -12.81 -16.28 -8.79
CA ARG A 255 -13.13 -15.12 -7.95
C ARG A 255 -12.88 -15.44 -6.48
N SER A 256 -12.62 -14.41 -5.68
CA SER A 256 -12.59 -14.55 -4.21
C SER A 256 -14.00 -14.72 -3.63
N LEU A 257 -14.10 -15.44 -2.52
CA LEU A 257 -15.34 -15.56 -1.74
C LEU A 257 -15.46 -14.41 -0.71
N GLN A 258 -16.66 -14.19 -0.20
CA GLN A 258 -16.92 -13.21 0.87
C GLN A 258 -17.22 -13.98 2.17
N LEU A 259 -16.19 -14.14 3.01
CA LEU A 259 -16.32 -14.77 4.32
C LEU A 259 -16.93 -13.78 5.34
N ARG A 260 -17.66 -14.29 6.33
CA ARG A 260 -18.27 -13.51 7.42
C ARG A 260 -17.31 -13.44 8.60
N GLN A 261 -17.17 -12.28 9.25
CA GLN A 261 -16.41 -12.17 10.50
C GLN A 261 -17.30 -12.54 11.70
N CYS A 262 -16.79 -13.39 12.59
CA CYS A 262 -17.52 -13.93 13.74
C CYS A 262 -16.74 -13.82 15.05
N ASN A 263 -17.44 -13.60 16.16
CA ASN A 263 -16.83 -13.29 17.47
C ASN A 263 -16.20 -14.49 18.21
N SER A 264 -16.27 -15.71 17.67
CA SER A 264 -15.62 -16.89 18.26
C SER A 264 -15.12 -17.85 17.19
N LEU A 265 -14.03 -18.58 17.48
CA LEU A 265 -13.38 -19.50 16.56
C LEU A 265 -14.36 -20.56 16.00
N ALA A 266 -15.23 -21.12 16.85
CA ALA A 266 -16.22 -22.09 16.42
C ALA A 266 -17.31 -21.49 15.52
N SER A 267 -17.74 -20.25 15.81
CA SER A 267 -18.67 -19.53 14.94
C SER A 267 -18.04 -19.21 13.58
N GLN A 268 -16.75 -18.83 13.58
CA GLN A 268 -15.99 -18.56 12.37
C GLN A 268 -15.86 -19.81 11.49
N VAL A 269 -15.45 -20.94 12.07
CA VAL A 269 -15.32 -22.22 11.33
C VAL A 269 -16.66 -22.69 10.76
N ASN A 270 -17.76 -22.55 11.52
CA ASN A 270 -19.10 -22.88 11.03
C ASN A 270 -19.58 -21.92 9.92
N ALA A 271 -19.27 -20.62 10.00
CA ALA A 271 -19.61 -19.63 8.97
C ALA A 271 -18.77 -19.81 7.69
N ASP A 272 -17.47 -20.08 7.84
CA ASP A 272 -16.57 -20.42 6.75
C ASP A 272 -17.07 -21.67 5.99
N PHE A 273 -17.55 -22.68 6.72
CA PHE A 273 -18.16 -23.88 6.14
C PHE A 273 -19.49 -23.61 5.44
N ASP A 274 -20.38 -22.81 6.02
CA ASP A 274 -21.66 -22.40 5.40
C ASP A 274 -21.41 -21.74 4.03
N VAL A 275 -20.47 -20.79 3.96
CA VAL A 275 -20.08 -20.14 2.70
C VAL A 275 -19.47 -21.15 1.72
N ALA A 276 -18.54 -22.00 2.16
CA ALA A 276 -17.94 -23.02 1.30
C ALA A 276 -18.97 -24.01 0.72
N TYR A 277 -19.96 -24.41 1.52
CA TYR A 277 -21.02 -25.33 1.11
C TYR A 277 -21.98 -24.70 0.11
N GLN A 278 -22.40 -23.45 0.34
CA GLN A 278 -23.24 -22.68 -0.60
C GLN A 278 -22.53 -22.45 -1.93
N GLU A 279 -21.27 -22.03 -1.89
CA GLU A 279 -20.47 -21.73 -3.08
C GLU A 279 -20.05 -22.98 -3.87
N LEU A 280 -19.94 -24.13 -3.22
CA LEU A 280 -19.85 -25.43 -3.89
C LEU A 280 -21.16 -25.78 -4.64
N GLY A 281 -22.32 -25.38 -4.10
CA GLY A 281 -23.62 -25.50 -4.76
C GLY A 281 -23.70 -24.71 -6.06
N GLU A 282 -23.22 -23.47 -6.07
CA GLU A 282 -23.14 -22.65 -7.29
C GLU A 282 -22.07 -23.16 -8.26
N LEU A 283 -20.90 -23.60 -7.76
CA LEU A 283 -19.87 -24.21 -8.59
C LEU A 283 -20.41 -25.45 -9.33
N ARG A 284 -21.24 -26.28 -8.68
CA ARG A 284 -21.89 -27.43 -9.34
C ARG A 284 -22.77 -27.00 -10.53
N LYS A 285 -23.52 -25.91 -10.42
CA LYS A 285 -24.39 -25.38 -11.48
C LYS A 285 -23.64 -24.74 -12.66
N SER A 286 -22.44 -24.19 -12.43
CA SER A 286 -21.66 -23.52 -13.49
C SER A 286 -21.30 -24.45 -14.67
N SER A 287 -21.27 -23.96 -15.90
CA SER A 287 -20.71 -24.71 -17.04
C SER A 287 -19.19 -24.52 -17.10
N TRP A 288 -18.45 -25.61 -17.32
CA TRP A 288 -17.04 -25.56 -17.71
C TRP A 288 -16.98 -26.03 -19.16
N ASP A 289 -16.88 -25.08 -20.10
CA ASP A 289 -17.17 -25.29 -21.51
C ASP A 289 -16.44 -26.51 -22.09
N SER A 290 -17.20 -27.51 -22.54
CA SER A 290 -16.74 -28.80 -23.09
C SER A 290 -15.88 -29.71 -22.19
N PHE A 291 -15.64 -29.36 -20.91
CA PHE A 291 -14.77 -30.16 -20.03
C PHE A 291 -15.52 -31.25 -19.26
N GLN A 292 -15.42 -32.49 -19.74
CA GLN A 292 -16.15 -33.66 -19.21
C GLN A 292 -15.81 -34.03 -17.76
N ASN A 293 -14.60 -33.71 -17.28
CA ASN A 293 -14.10 -34.21 -15.98
C ASN A 293 -14.28 -33.24 -14.81
N LYS A 294 -15.17 -32.24 -14.94
CA LYS A 294 -15.45 -31.23 -13.90
C LYS A 294 -15.81 -31.85 -12.54
N ASP A 295 -16.54 -32.95 -12.54
CA ASP A 295 -16.99 -33.62 -11.32
C ASP A 295 -15.84 -34.17 -10.47
N ILE A 296 -14.69 -34.49 -11.06
CA ILE A 296 -13.49 -34.91 -10.32
C ILE A 296 -12.92 -33.75 -9.50
N PHE A 297 -12.96 -32.52 -10.04
CA PHE A 297 -12.54 -31.31 -9.32
C PHE A 297 -13.52 -30.99 -8.18
N ILE A 298 -14.82 -31.06 -8.47
CA ILE A 298 -15.89 -30.89 -7.47
C ILE A 298 -15.74 -31.94 -6.36
N GLN A 299 -15.46 -33.20 -6.70
CA GLN A 299 -15.28 -34.27 -5.71
C GLN A 299 -14.04 -34.04 -4.84
N ALA A 300 -12.95 -33.47 -5.36
CA ALA A 300 -11.80 -33.07 -4.56
C ALA A 300 -12.18 -32.01 -3.50
N ILE A 301 -12.99 -31.00 -3.85
CA ILE A 301 -13.53 -30.01 -2.89
C ILE A 301 -14.46 -30.69 -1.87
N VAL A 302 -15.42 -31.50 -2.33
CA VAL A 302 -16.34 -32.26 -1.47
C VAL A 302 -15.55 -33.08 -0.45
N ASN A 303 -14.47 -33.72 -0.89
CA ASN A 303 -13.63 -34.54 -0.03
C ASN A 303 -12.95 -33.73 1.08
N CYS A 304 -12.55 -32.47 0.83
CA CYS A 304 -12.03 -31.57 1.86
C CYS A 304 -13.10 -31.17 2.90
N LEU A 305 -14.35 -31.01 2.48
CA LEU A 305 -15.46 -30.57 3.35
C LEU A 305 -16.07 -31.71 4.19
N ILE A 306 -15.92 -32.97 3.81
CA ILE A 306 -16.41 -34.09 4.64
C ILE A 306 -15.45 -34.33 5.81
N ASN A 307 -15.87 -33.94 7.03
CA ASN A 307 -15.09 -34.10 8.25
C ASN A 307 -14.56 -35.53 8.45
N ASP A 308 -15.41 -36.54 8.25
CA ASP A 308 -15.07 -37.94 8.50
C ASP A 308 -14.02 -38.50 7.53
N ASN A 309 -13.71 -37.81 6.42
CA ASN A 309 -12.64 -38.22 5.52
C ASN A 309 -11.24 -38.17 6.16
N TYR A 310 -11.09 -37.45 7.26
CA TYR A 310 -9.83 -37.16 7.96
C TYR A 310 -9.82 -37.66 9.41
N ARG A 311 -10.90 -38.31 9.85
CA ARG A 311 -10.98 -38.91 11.18
C ARG A 311 -10.00 -40.10 11.27
N PRO A 312 -9.26 -40.28 12.38
CA PRO A 312 -8.41 -41.45 12.55
C PRO A 312 -9.21 -42.75 12.62
N ASP A 313 -8.73 -43.79 11.93
CA ASP A 313 -9.30 -45.14 12.01
C ASP A 313 -8.92 -45.77 13.35
N LEU A 314 -9.89 -45.82 14.28
CA LEU A 314 -9.75 -46.47 15.59
C LEU A 314 -9.55 -48.01 15.51
N ASN A 315 -9.73 -48.61 14.32
CA ASN A 315 -9.67 -50.05 14.08
C ASN A 315 -8.30 -50.56 13.61
N VAL A 316 -7.23 -49.75 13.65
CA VAL A 316 -5.87 -50.25 13.41
C VAL A 316 -5.40 -51.03 14.64
N ASN A 317 -5.49 -52.36 14.54
CA ASN A 317 -5.15 -53.33 15.59
C ASN A 317 -3.87 -52.99 16.37
N ILE A 318 -4.02 -52.41 17.57
CA ILE A 318 -3.07 -52.64 18.65
C ILE A 318 -3.41 -54.03 19.20
N THR A 319 -2.73 -55.05 18.68
CA THR A 319 -2.77 -56.40 19.26
C THR A 319 -2.37 -56.30 20.73
N THR A 320 -3.22 -56.87 21.59
CA THR A 320 -3.09 -56.93 23.03
C THR A 320 -1.65 -57.15 23.52
N SER A 321 -1.07 -56.14 24.16
CA SER A 321 -0.01 -56.34 25.15
C SER A 321 -0.13 -55.28 26.24
N THR A 322 -0.46 -55.73 27.45
CA THR A 322 -0.60 -54.90 28.64
C THR A 322 0.77 -54.38 29.11
N VAL A 323 1.09 -53.14 28.75
CA VAL A 323 2.22 -52.37 29.29
C VAL A 323 1.72 -50.96 29.66
N PRO A 324 2.14 -50.36 30.78
CA PRO A 324 1.70 -49.01 31.15
C PRO A 324 2.16 -47.96 30.12
N ILE A 325 1.25 -47.06 29.77
CA ILE A 325 1.49 -45.97 28.80
C ILE A 325 2.60 -45.06 29.31
N THR A 326 3.63 -44.85 28.49
CA THR A 326 4.74 -43.92 28.79
C THR A 326 4.63 -42.66 27.94
N ALA A 327 5.30 -41.57 28.34
CA ALA A 327 5.18 -40.27 27.64
C ALA A 327 5.55 -40.32 26.14
N THR A 328 6.34 -41.32 25.73
CA THR A 328 6.68 -41.63 24.34
C THR A 328 5.47 -42.02 23.47
N ASP A 329 4.43 -42.65 24.04
CA ASP A 329 3.27 -43.14 23.28
C ASP A 329 2.37 -42.01 22.75
N PHE A 330 2.28 -40.88 23.47
CA PHE A 330 1.48 -39.72 23.04
C PHE A 330 2.04 -39.08 21.76
N CYS A 331 3.36 -38.93 21.64
CA CYS A 331 4.01 -38.43 20.43
C CYS A 331 3.81 -39.37 19.23
N CYS A 332 3.87 -40.68 19.46
CA CYS A 332 3.63 -41.68 18.41
C CYS A 332 2.17 -41.63 17.89
N ARG A 333 1.19 -41.44 18.78
CA ARG A 333 -0.23 -41.37 18.41
C ARG A 333 -0.54 -40.18 17.51
N GLY A 334 -0.15 -38.96 17.90
CA GLY A 334 -0.36 -37.76 17.07
C GLY A 334 0.33 -37.83 15.71
N SER A 335 1.56 -38.37 15.66
CA SER A 335 2.30 -38.56 14.40
C SER A 335 1.61 -39.54 13.43
N LEU A 336 0.98 -40.61 13.97
CA LEU A 336 0.22 -41.57 13.19
C LEU A 336 -1.07 -40.95 12.62
N GLU A 337 -1.79 -40.18 13.43
CA GLU A 337 -3.02 -39.47 13.02
C GLU A 337 -2.76 -38.40 11.95
N ILE A 338 -1.66 -37.65 12.04
CA ILE A 338 -1.23 -36.73 10.98
C ILE A 338 -0.87 -37.50 9.70
N SER A 339 -0.20 -38.65 9.82
CA SER A 339 0.21 -39.47 8.67
C SER A 339 -0.99 -40.09 7.93
N GLN A 340 -2.01 -40.54 8.68
CA GLN A 340 -3.29 -40.99 8.12
C GLN A 340 -4.01 -39.86 7.38
N ARG A 341 -4.11 -38.67 7.98
CA ARG A 341 -4.73 -37.48 7.34
C ARG A 341 -4.00 -37.05 6.08
N ARG A 342 -2.66 -37.01 6.09
CA ARG A 342 -1.85 -36.73 4.89
C ARG A 342 -2.05 -37.76 3.79
N LYS A 343 -2.22 -39.04 4.13
CA LYS A 343 -2.58 -40.07 3.15
C LYS A 343 -3.98 -39.83 2.57
N ALA A 344 -4.99 -39.63 3.42
CA ALA A 344 -6.35 -39.35 2.98
C ALA A 344 -6.45 -38.11 2.09
N PHE A 345 -5.74 -37.03 2.42
CA PHE A 345 -5.69 -35.82 1.59
C PHE A 345 -5.01 -36.07 0.24
N TYR A 346 -3.93 -36.86 0.18
CA TYR A 346 -3.32 -37.24 -1.10
C TYR A 346 -4.29 -38.05 -1.96
N ASP A 347 -4.83 -39.14 -1.41
CA ASP A 347 -5.67 -40.09 -2.14
C ASP A 347 -6.99 -39.44 -2.61
N LYS A 348 -7.56 -38.50 -1.83
CA LYS A 348 -8.87 -37.89 -2.08
C LYS A 348 -8.85 -36.50 -2.73
N VAL A 349 -7.71 -35.80 -2.75
CA VAL A 349 -7.60 -34.40 -3.23
C VAL A 349 -6.44 -34.23 -4.21
N VAL A 350 -5.21 -34.56 -3.80
CA VAL A 350 -4.01 -34.33 -4.65
C VAL A 350 -4.03 -35.23 -5.87
N TRP A 351 -4.24 -36.54 -5.72
CA TRP A 351 -4.22 -37.47 -6.84
C TRP A 351 -5.31 -37.20 -7.89
N PRO A 352 -6.58 -36.89 -7.52
CA PRO A 352 -7.59 -36.43 -8.48
C PRO A 352 -7.21 -35.15 -9.23
N LEU A 353 -6.65 -34.14 -8.55
CA LEU A 353 -6.22 -32.89 -9.19
C LEU A 353 -4.99 -33.09 -10.09
N GLN A 354 -4.04 -33.94 -9.68
CA GLN A 354 -2.90 -34.37 -10.48
C GLN A 354 -3.36 -35.05 -11.77
N TRP A 355 -4.29 -36.01 -11.66
CA TRP A 355 -4.88 -36.71 -12.80
C TRP A 355 -5.56 -35.74 -13.77
N LEU A 356 -6.29 -34.74 -13.25
CA LEU A 356 -6.92 -33.70 -14.08
C LEU A 356 -5.89 -32.84 -14.84
N ALA A 357 -4.79 -32.46 -14.20
CA ALA A 357 -3.71 -31.70 -14.84
C ALA A 357 -3.00 -32.53 -15.92
N GLU A 358 -2.62 -33.77 -15.60
CA GLU A 358 -1.88 -34.68 -16.49
C GLU A 358 -2.72 -35.17 -17.68
N VAL A 359 -3.99 -35.51 -17.47
CA VAL A 359 -4.87 -36.07 -18.50
C VAL A 359 -5.59 -34.99 -19.30
N GLY A 360 -5.95 -33.87 -18.66
CA GLY A 360 -6.68 -32.77 -19.31
C GLY A 360 -5.84 -31.92 -20.26
N PHE A 361 -4.54 -31.75 -20.01
CA PHE A 361 -3.69 -30.78 -20.72
C PHE A 361 -2.28 -31.32 -21.05
N ARG A 362 -2.21 -32.53 -21.62
CA ARG A 362 -0.94 -33.19 -21.99
C ARG A 362 -0.02 -32.30 -22.84
N GLY A 363 1.23 -32.14 -22.38
CA GLY A 363 2.38 -31.81 -23.24
C GLY A 363 2.87 -30.36 -23.25
N ASP A 364 2.23 -29.42 -22.57
CA ASP A 364 2.59 -28.00 -22.62
C ASP A 364 3.07 -27.46 -21.25
N GLN A 365 4.38 -27.62 -21.00
CA GLN A 365 5.08 -27.20 -19.77
C GLN A 365 5.67 -25.77 -19.84
N ASN A 366 5.35 -24.98 -20.86
CA ASN A 366 5.82 -23.60 -20.91
C ASN A 366 5.12 -22.73 -19.85
N THR A 367 5.85 -21.77 -19.27
CA THR A 367 5.28 -20.80 -18.31
C THR A 367 4.22 -19.96 -18.99
N SER A 368 2.94 -20.17 -18.64
CA SER A 368 1.85 -19.28 -19.07
C SER A 368 1.93 -17.95 -18.33
N TYR A 369 1.65 -16.86 -19.05
CA TYR A 369 1.40 -15.55 -18.45
C TYR A 369 -0.11 -15.33 -18.34
N LEU A 370 -0.55 -14.86 -17.19
CA LEU A 370 -1.96 -14.60 -16.92
C LEU A 370 -2.42 -13.36 -17.69
N ASN A 371 -3.58 -13.47 -18.35
CA ASN A 371 -4.17 -12.35 -19.09
C ASN A 371 -4.92 -11.44 -18.11
N GLU A 372 -4.61 -10.14 -18.12
CA GLU A 372 -5.41 -9.15 -17.39
C GLU A 372 -6.80 -9.03 -18.08
N LYS A 373 -7.88 -8.90 -17.29
CA LYS A 373 -9.25 -8.83 -17.81
C LYS A 373 -9.38 -7.60 -18.72
N GLN A 374 -9.43 -7.82 -20.05
CA GLN A 374 -9.60 -6.74 -21.02
C GLN A 374 -10.95 -6.02 -20.80
N SER A 375 -10.90 -4.76 -20.40
CA SER A 375 -12.07 -3.89 -20.30
C SER A 375 -12.37 -3.27 -21.68
N SER A 376 -13.21 -3.95 -22.46
CA SER A 376 -13.73 -3.41 -23.71
C SER A 376 -14.79 -2.32 -23.46
N LEU A 377 -14.38 -1.07 -23.71
CA LEU A 377 -15.12 0.06 -24.28
C LEU A 377 -16.46 0.53 -23.67
N ALA A 378 -16.47 1.83 -23.35
CA ALA A 378 -17.53 2.81 -23.58
C ALA A 378 -19.01 2.37 -23.78
N VAL A 379 -19.84 2.78 -22.80
CA VAL A 379 -21.22 3.30 -22.94
C VAL A 379 -22.31 2.33 -23.44
N ASN A 380 -23.09 1.80 -22.49
CA ASN A 380 -24.55 2.07 -22.37
C ASN A 380 -25.18 1.25 -21.22
N PHE A 381 -25.70 1.90 -20.17
CA PHE A 381 -26.84 1.38 -19.40
C PHE A 381 -27.63 2.52 -18.72
N SER A 382 -28.82 2.75 -19.26
CA SER A 382 -29.92 3.62 -18.81
C SER A 382 -31.08 3.22 -19.75
N LEU A 383 -32.30 2.84 -19.37
CA LEU A 383 -33.09 2.87 -18.12
C LEU A 383 -33.92 1.55 -18.07
N LEU A 384 -34.63 1.11 -17.02
CA LEU A 384 -34.86 1.58 -15.64
C LEU A 384 -35.42 0.40 -14.80
N SER A 385 -35.09 0.29 -13.50
CA SER A 385 -36.07 -0.11 -12.47
C SER A 385 -35.63 0.37 -11.10
N LEU A 386 -36.34 1.36 -10.57
CA LEU A 386 -35.98 2.23 -9.45
C LEU A 386 -35.43 1.51 -8.21
N LYS A 387 -34.21 1.87 -7.82
CA LYS A 387 -33.68 1.94 -6.44
C LYS A 387 -32.30 2.63 -6.47
N ASP A 388 -32.32 3.89 -6.87
CA ASP A 388 -31.14 4.73 -7.00
C ASP A 388 -30.64 5.25 -5.65
N ASP A 389 -29.34 5.08 -5.38
CA ASP A 389 -28.50 6.07 -4.68
C ASP A 389 -27.00 5.69 -4.82
N ILE A 390 -26.55 5.70 -6.08
CA ILE A 390 -25.20 6.04 -6.57
C ILE A 390 -24.00 5.78 -5.63
N LYS A 391 -23.38 4.59 -5.77
CA LYS A 391 -21.95 4.39 -5.47
C LYS A 391 -21.10 4.60 -6.73
N GLU A 392 -20.86 5.86 -7.09
CA GLU A 392 -19.74 6.19 -7.98
C GLU A 392 -18.43 6.01 -7.22
N ASP A 393 -17.57 5.11 -7.66
CA ASP A 393 -16.16 5.18 -7.30
C ASP A 393 -15.59 6.53 -7.76
N ILE A 394 -14.67 7.09 -6.97
CA ILE A 394 -13.98 8.34 -7.32
C ILE A 394 -12.95 8.04 -8.41
N GLN A 395 -13.44 8.03 -9.65
CA GLN A 395 -12.63 8.02 -10.85
C GLN A 395 -11.98 9.40 -11.03
N LEU A 396 -10.78 9.55 -10.47
CA LEU A 396 -9.88 10.63 -10.85
C LEU A 396 -9.61 10.54 -12.36
N PRO A 397 -9.73 11.64 -13.15
CA PRO A 397 -9.83 11.53 -14.61
C PRO A 397 -8.52 11.10 -15.29
N SER A 398 -8.30 9.79 -15.37
CA SER A 398 -7.27 9.17 -16.22
C SER A 398 -7.44 9.52 -17.70
N ALA A 399 -8.59 10.11 -18.07
CA ALA A 399 -8.96 10.55 -19.41
C ALA A 399 -8.86 12.08 -19.64
N GLN A 400 -8.50 12.91 -18.64
CA GLN A 400 -8.25 14.35 -18.85
C GLN A 400 -6.77 14.73 -18.83
N PHE A 401 -5.91 13.93 -18.19
CA PHE A 401 -4.49 13.92 -18.55
C PHE A 401 -4.43 13.45 -20.01
N HIS A 402 -4.03 14.34 -20.93
CA HIS A 402 -4.14 14.13 -22.37
C HIS A 402 -3.55 12.80 -22.82
N GLY A 403 -4.11 12.22 -23.89
CA GLY A 403 -4.02 10.81 -24.30
C GLY A 403 -2.64 10.21 -24.60
N ASN A 404 -1.55 10.84 -24.16
CA ASN A 404 -0.16 10.41 -24.24
C ASN A 404 0.57 10.45 -22.87
N ARG A 405 -0.10 10.12 -21.75
CA ARG A 405 0.51 9.85 -20.41
C ARG A 405 1.42 10.94 -19.80
N GLN A 406 1.45 12.15 -20.35
CA GLN A 406 2.38 13.22 -19.97
C GLN A 406 1.61 14.36 -19.28
N ILE A 407 2.11 14.81 -18.13
CA ILE A 407 1.63 16.04 -17.47
C ILE A 407 2.04 17.21 -18.37
N ASP A 408 1.09 18.07 -18.73
CA ASP A 408 1.34 19.37 -19.36
C ASP A 408 1.47 20.41 -18.25
N PRO A 409 2.68 20.95 -17.97
CA PRO A 409 2.90 21.91 -16.89
C PRO A 409 1.95 23.11 -16.95
N LYS A 410 1.61 23.57 -18.17
CA LYS A 410 0.75 24.74 -18.40
C LYS A 410 -0.72 24.51 -18.02
N ARG A 411 -1.11 23.26 -17.75
CA ARG A 411 -2.48 22.85 -17.38
C ARG A 411 -2.65 22.51 -15.91
N TRP A 412 -1.68 22.89 -15.07
CA TRP A 412 -1.71 22.66 -13.62
C TRP A 412 -3.06 23.02 -12.97
N LEU A 413 -3.71 24.11 -13.38
CA LEU A 413 -4.99 24.54 -12.83
C LEU A 413 -6.15 23.63 -13.25
N ASP A 414 -6.14 23.14 -14.50
CA ASP A 414 -7.14 22.19 -15.00
C ASP A 414 -7.03 20.84 -14.27
N ASP A 415 -5.80 20.39 -13.98
CA ASP A 415 -5.54 19.20 -13.18
C ASP A 415 -6.09 19.34 -11.76
N LEU A 416 -5.83 20.47 -11.08
CA LEU A 416 -6.40 20.75 -9.76
C LEU A 416 -7.94 20.73 -9.81
N LYS A 417 -8.54 21.38 -10.82
CA LYS A 417 -9.99 21.35 -11.04
C LYS A 417 -10.50 19.94 -11.35
N ALA A 418 -9.74 19.08 -12.02
CA ALA A 418 -10.08 17.67 -12.25
C ALA A 418 -10.05 16.86 -10.95
N ILE A 419 -9.05 17.07 -10.09
CA ILE A 419 -8.95 16.44 -8.77
C ILE A 419 -10.13 16.85 -7.88
N ASN A 420 -10.45 18.15 -7.81
CA ASN A 420 -11.61 18.65 -7.06
C ASN A 420 -12.94 18.04 -7.54
N ARG A 421 -13.15 17.96 -8.86
CA ARG A 421 -14.35 17.34 -9.46
C ARG A 421 -14.48 15.86 -9.08
N ALA A 422 -13.37 15.14 -9.00
CA ALA A 422 -13.36 13.74 -8.56
C ALA A 422 -13.68 13.57 -7.06
N ILE A 423 -13.18 14.47 -6.19
CA ILE A 423 -13.41 14.39 -4.73
C ILE A 423 -14.87 14.76 -4.35
N SER A 424 -15.46 15.71 -5.07
CA SER A 424 -16.76 16.34 -4.73
C SER A 424 -17.94 15.36 -4.49
N PRO A 425 -18.13 14.27 -5.26
CA PRO A 425 -19.20 13.30 -4.99
C PRO A 425 -19.06 12.58 -3.64
N GLY A 426 -17.84 12.21 -3.23
CA GLY A 426 -17.61 11.49 -1.97
C GLY A 426 -17.80 12.37 -0.73
N LEU A 427 -17.49 13.67 -0.82
CA LEU A 427 -17.82 14.64 0.23
C LEU A 427 -19.34 14.73 0.43
N ARG A 428 -20.11 14.76 -0.66
CA ARG A 428 -21.58 14.80 -0.61
C ARG A 428 -22.21 13.52 -0.06
N ARG A 429 -21.50 12.39 -0.13
CA ARG A 429 -21.92 11.09 0.43
C ARG A 429 -21.45 10.85 1.88
N LEU A 430 -20.73 11.79 2.50
CA LEU A 430 -20.35 11.67 3.92
C LEU A 430 -21.61 11.58 4.83
N PRO A 431 -21.64 10.68 5.83
CA PRO A 431 -22.82 10.46 6.66
C PRO A 431 -23.37 11.75 7.28
N ALA A 432 -24.69 11.94 7.18
CA ALA A 432 -25.38 13.12 7.69
C ALA A 432 -25.07 13.42 9.17
N GLN A 433 -24.78 12.39 9.96
CA GLN A 433 -24.50 12.43 11.40
C GLN A 433 -23.14 13.06 11.78
N LEU A 434 -22.17 13.18 10.85
CA LEU A 434 -20.92 13.90 11.12
C LEU A 434 -21.22 15.42 11.29
N PRO A 435 -20.58 16.11 12.25
CA PRO A 435 -20.70 17.57 12.38
C PRO A 435 -20.33 18.28 11.06
N ALA A 436 -20.99 19.39 10.72
CA ALA A 436 -20.64 20.19 9.53
C ALA A 436 -19.15 20.61 9.55
N GLU A 437 -18.67 21.00 10.73
CA GLU A 437 -17.26 21.32 11.04
C GLU A 437 -16.27 20.15 10.81
N SER A 438 -16.77 18.96 10.50
CA SER A 438 -15.99 17.74 10.18
C SER A 438 -16.24 17.22 8.75
N LYS A 439 -17.04 17.91 7.94
CA LYS A 439 -17.33 17.57 6.53
C LYS A 439 -16.74 18.58 5.55
N GLU A 440 -16.69 19.85 5.95
CA GLU A 440 -16.30 20.96 5.08
C GLU A 440 -14.87 21.42 5.42
N VAL A 441 -14.08 21.73 4.38
CA VAL A 441 -12.70 22.22 4.54
C VAL A 441 -12.70 23.73 4.48
N ARG A 442 -12.49 24.35 5.64
CA ARG A 442 -12.53 25.81 5.84
C ARG A 442 -11.16 26.43 5.65
N VAL A 443 -11.09 27.38 4.72
CA VAL A 443 -9.91 28.17 4.41
C VAL A 443 -10.21 29.63 4.73
N ALA A 444 -9.38 30.24 5.57
CA ALA A 444 -9.43 31.65 5.88
C ALA A 444 -8.33 32.43 5.14
N ILE A 445 -8.75 33.51 4.50
CA ILE A 445 -7.89 34.48 3.81
C ILE A 445 -7.77 35.71 4.70
N LEU A 446 -6.56 36.10 5.06
CA LEU A 446 -6.27 37.40 5.68
C LEU A 446 -5.59 38.25 4.61
N ASP A 447 -6.26 39.31 4.15
CA ASP A 447 -5.77 40.16 3.05
C ASP A 447 -6.53 41.52 3.00
N THR A 448 -6.56 42.19 1.84
CA THR A 448 -7.26 43.48 1.62
C THR A 448 -8.79 43.39 1.54
N GLY A 449 -9.34 42.17 1.62
CA GLY A 449 -10.76 41.87 1.59
C GLY A 449 -11.14 40.98 0.40
N TYR A 450 -12.40 41.02 -0.03
CA TYR A 450 -12.79 40.53 -1.36
C TYR A 450 -13.99 41.29 -1.92
N ASN A 451 -14.03 41.47 -3.24
CA ASN A 451 -15.20 42.00 -3.94
C ASN A 451 -16.09 40.83 -4.44
N PRO A 452 -17.32 40.65 -3.91
CA PRO A 452 -18.20 39.56 -4.31
C PRO A 452 -18.76 39.74 -5.73
N ASN A 453 -18.74 40.95 -6.27
CA ASN A 453 -19.19 41.28 -7.62
C ASN A 453 -18.07 41.18 -8.67
N ALA A 454 -16.86 40.74 -8.28
CA ALA A 454 -15.77 40.47 -9.20
C ALA A 454 -16.20 39.43 -10.26
N PRO A 455 -15.86 39.57 -11.56
CA PRO A 455 -16.36 38.68 -12.62
C PRO A 455 -16.12 37.18 -12.39
N LEU A 456 -15.02 36.84 -11.71
CA LEU A 456 -14.66 35.45 -11.38
C LEU A 456 -15.20 34.96 -10.03
N LEU A 457 -15.83 35.81 -9.20
CA LEU A 457 -16.44 35.44 -7.92
C LEU A 457 -17.97 35.60 -7.89
N ALA A 458 -18.53 36.46 -8.75
CA ALA A 458 -19.96 36.79 -8.83
C ALA A 458 -20.87 35.63 -9.25
N ASP A 459 -20.30 34.55 -9.80
CA ASP A 459 -21.05 33.32 -10.09
C ASP A 459 -21.75 32.76 -8.84
N VAL A 460 -22.99 32.31 -8.99
CA VAL A 460 -23.83 31.85 -7.87
C VAL A 460 -23.27 30.59 -7.20
N ALA A 461 -22.55 29.72 -7.92
CA ALA A 461 -21.93 28.54 -7.32
C ALA A 461 -20.63 28.88 -6.57
N ARG A 462 -19.89 29.91 -7.00
CA ARG A 462 -18.69 30.42 -6.31
C ARG A 462 -19.03 31.26 -5.08
N SER A 463 -19.90 32.27 -5.23
CA SER A 463 -20.33 33.15 -4.13
C SER A 463 -20.89 32.38 -2.93
N ARG A 464 -21.63 31.28 -3.16
CA ARG A 464 -22.13 30.38 -2.10
C ARG A 464 -21.04 29.77 -1.20
N ARG A 465 -19.77 29.75 -1.62
CA ARG A 465 -18.63 29.23 -0.84
C ARG A 465 -18.13 30.20 0.22
N PHE A 466 -18.38 31.50 0.05
CA PHE A 466 -18.01 32.51 1.02
C PHE A 466 -19.02 32.49 2.17
N LYS A 467 -18.55 32.06 3.35
CA LYS A 467 -19.37 31.89 4.57
C LYS A 467 -18.97 32.81 5.70
N GLY A 468 -17.68 33.16 5.79
CA GLY A 468 -17.17 34.12 6.77
C GLY A 468 -16.76 35.43 6.10
N TRP A 469 -17.20 36.55 6.65
CA TRP A 469 -16.66 37.87 6.37
C TRP A 469 -16.41 38.60 7.69
N LYS A 470 -15.28 39.29 7.79
CA LYS A 470 -15.05 40.27 8.85
C LYS A 470 -14.09 41.35 8.37
N ASP A 471 -14.49 42.60 8.53
CA ASP A 471 -13.63 43.76 8.29
C ASP A 471 -13.06 44.30 9.60
N PHE A 472 -11.73 44.29 9.71
CA PHE A 472 -10.96 44.87 10.83
C PHE A 472 -10.39 46.26 10.49
N VAL A 473 -10.59 46.74 9.26
CA VAL A 473 -10.10 48.04 8.78
C VAL A 473 -11.14 49.11 9.00
N SER A 474 -12.34 48.93 8.43
CA SER A 474 -13.46 49.89 8.48
C SER A 474 -14.72 49.36 9.15
N GLY A 475 -14.73 48.09 9.59
CA GLY A 475 -15.89 47.48 10.23
C GLY A 475 -17.10 47.24 9.31
N SER A 476 -16.91 47.23 7.98
CA SER A 476 -17.96 46.98 7.00
C SER A 476 -18.61 45.60 7.20
N ASP A 477 -19.94 45.56 7.36
CA ASP A 477 -20.72 44.32 7.39
C ASP A 477 -20.83 43.67 5.99
N THR A 478 -20.62 44.44 4.91
CA THR A 478 -20.61 43.93 3.54
C THR A 478 -19.17 43.67 3.05
N PRO A 479 -18.94 42.57 2.31
CA PRO A 479 -17.67 42.31 1.63
C PRO A 479 -17.23 43.44 0.71
N ILE A 480 -16.00 43.91 0.91
CA ILE A 480 -15.37 44.96 0.12
C ILE A 480 -13.88 44.67 -0.06
N ASP A 481 -13.34 45.04 -1.21
CA ASP A 481 -11.91 45.14 -1.49
C ASP A 481 -11.72 46.26 -2.52
N THR A 482 -11.03 47.32 -2.13
CA THR A 482 -10.75 48.50 -2.95
C THR A 482 -9.40 48.42 -3.66
N PHE A 483 -8.54 47.47 -3.26
CA PHE A 483 -7.19 47.30 -3.80
C PHE A 483 -7.07 46.10 -4.75
N GLY A 484 -7.89 45.06 -4.55
CA GLY A 484 -8.02 43.92 -5.46
C GLY A 484 -7.12 42.72 -5.16
N HIS A 485 -6.07 42.89 -4.35
CA HIS A 485 -5.13 41.80 -4.03
C HIS A 485 -5.84 40.65 -3.30
N GLY A 486 -6.61 40.94 -2.25
CA GLY A 486 -7.40 39.93 -1.54
C GLY A 486 -8.45 39.26 -2.44
N THR A 487 -9.07 40.00 -3.36
CA THR A 487 -9.97 39.45 -4.37
C THR A 487 -9.27 38.52 -5.36
N PHE A 488 -8.04 38.85 -5.78
CA PHE A 488 -7.23 37.99 -6.62
C PHE A 488 -6.78 36.72 -5.88
N MET A 489 -6.36 36.83 -4.62
CA MET A 489 -6.03 35.66 -3.78
C MET A 489 -7.24 34.75 -3.54
N ALA A 490 -8.42 35.33 -3.30
CA ALA A 490 -9.69 34.59 -3.21
C ALA A 490 -10.07 33.90 -4.53
N THR A 491 -9.80 34.55 -5.67
CA THR A 491 -9.98 33.96 -7.01
C THR A 491 -9.06 32.76 -7.21
N LEU A 492 -7.76 32.88 -6.90
CA LEU A 492 -6.81 31.77 -7.00
C LEU A 492 -7.21 30.59 -6.11
N LEU A 493 -7.68 30.83 -4.89
CA LEU A 493 -8.19 29.79 -4.00
C LEU A 493 -9.42 29.08 -4.59
N VAL A 494 -10.44 29.83 -5.02
CA VAL A 494 -11.70 29.26 -5.52
C VAL A 494 -11.51 28.52 -6.85
N GLU A 495 -10.58 28.96 -7.69
CA GLU A 495 -10.26 28.29 -8.96
C GLU A 495 -9.39 27.04 -8.76
N SER A 496 -8.45 27.04 -7.80
CA SER A 496 -7.58 25.89 -7.50
C SER A 496 -8.26 24.83 -6.62
N ALA A 497 -9.02 25.24 -5.61
CA ALA A 497 -9.70 24.37 -4.66
C ALA A 497 -11.19 24.73 -4.48
N PRO A 498 -12.02 24.62 -5.53
CA PRO A 498 -13.44 24.91 -5.45
C PRO A 498 -14.20 24.10 -4.39
N ILE A 499 -13.68 22.99 -3.87
CA ILE A 499 -14.32 22.25 -2.76
C ILE A 499 -14.24 22.96 -1.39
N SER A 500 -13.50 24.06 -1.27
CA SER A 500 -13.31 24.78 0.00
C SER A 500 -14.49 25.69 0.39
N GLU A 501 -14.71 25.81 1.70
CA GLU A 501 -15.50 26.86 2.35
C GLU A 501 -14.56 28.04 2.64
N VAL A 502 -14.93 29.25 2.22
CA VAL A 502 -14.05 30.43 2.25
C VAL A 502 -14.52 31.42 3.32
N HIS A 503 -13.58 31.87 4.14
CA HIS A 503 -13.78 32.95 5.11
C HIS A 503 -12.75 34.04 4.81
N VAL A 504 -13.14 35.31 4.78
CA VAL A 504 -12.21 36.42 4.50
C VAL A 504 -12.22 37.41 5.64
N ALA A 505 -11.03 37.65 6.19
CA ALA A 505 -10.74 38.73 7.12
C ALA A 505 -10.02 39.85 6.35
N ARG A 506 -10.66 41.01 6.21
CA ARG A 506 -10.01 42.22 5.72
C ARG A 506 -9.20 42.84 6.86
N VAL A 507 -7.89 42.73 6.76
CA VAL A 507 -6.93 43.16 7.82
C VAL A 507 -6.16 44.43 7.43
N ALA A 508 -6.17 44.80 6.14
CA ALA A 508 -5.57 46.01 5.60
C ALA A 508 -6.42 46.57 4.45
N GLU A 509 -6.18 47.81 4.04
CA GLU A 509 -6.86 48.40 2.87
C GLU A 509 -6.12 48.07 1.57
N ASN A 510 -4.79 48.11 1.63
CA ASN A 510 -3.87 47.83 0.53
C ASN A 510 -2.60 47.15 1.07
N THR A 511 -1.74 46.63 0.18
CA THR A 511 -0.53 45.88 0.60
C THR A 511 0.46 46.71 1.41
N ASN A 512 0.57 48.02 1.17
CA ASN A 512 1.46 48.89 1.94
C ASN A 512 0.99 49.04 3.41
N SER A 513 -0.33 49.11 3.63
CA SER A 513 -0.93 49.24 4.97
C SER A 513 -0.86 47.97 5.84
N LEU A 514 -0.46 46.82 5.28
CA LEU A 514 -0.31 45.56 6.04
C LEU A 514 0.77 45.65 7.13
N GLN A 515 1.88 46.32 6.85
CA GLN A 515 3.01 46.46 7.77
C GLN A 515 2.61 47.16 9.09
N GLN A 516 1.63 48.06 9.03
CA GLN A 516 1.14 48.84 10.18
C GLN A 516 -0.14 48.24 10.80
N SER A 517 -0.55 47.05 10.37
CA SER A 517 -1.83 46.42 10.76
C SER A 517 -1.64 45.19 11.64
N SER A 518 -0.54 45.11 12.41
CA SER A 518 -0.18 43.96 13.26
C SER A 518 -1.33 43.50 14.17
N LEU A 519 -1.95 44.43 14.92
CA LEU A 519 -3.10 44.16 15.78
C LEU A 519 -4.29 43.60 14.99
N ARG A 520 -4.62 44.17 13.83
CA ARG A 520 -5.73 43.70 12.96
C ARG A 520 -5.46 42.31 12.39
N ILE A 521 -4.21 42.02 12.05
CA ILE A 521 -3.78 40.69 11.59
C ILE A 521 -3.91 39.68 12.74
N ALA A 522 -3.46 40.03 13.95
CA ALA A 522 -3.58 39.20 15.14
C ALA A 522 -5.06 38.91 15.49
N GLU A 523 -5.94 39.93 15.45
CA GLU A 523 -7.39 39.76 15.59
C GLU A 523 -8.01 38.91 14.47
N GLY A 524 -7.58 39.10 13.23
CA GLY A 524 -7.98 38.29 12.08
C GLY A 524 -7.62 36.81 12.23
N ILE A 525 -6.42 36.52 12.75
CA ILE A 525 -5.95 35.16 13.07
C ILE A 525 -6.83 34.54 14.16
N ARG A 526 -7.09 35.27 15.25
CA ARG A 526 -7.97 34.82 16.34
C ARG A 526 -9.40 34.56 15.84
N TRP A 527 -9.97 35.45 15.01
CA TRP A 527 -11.30 35.26 14.41
C TRP A 527 -11.37 34.05 13.49
N ALA A 528 -10.42 33.91 12.56
CA ALA A 528 -10.36 32.80 11.63
C ALA A 528 -10.20 31.45 12.34
N GLY A 529 -9.27 31.38 13.30
CA GLY A 529 -8.95 30.14 14.01
C GLY A 529 -9.96 29.73 15.07
N LEU A 530 -10.51 30.69 15.84
CA LEU A 530 -11.37 30.41 16.99
C LEU A 530 -12.86 30.54 16.66
N ALA A 531 -13.27 31.62 15.98
CA ALA A 531 -14.68 31.89 15.69
C ALA A 531 -15.16 31.16 14.43
N GLN A 532 -14.44 31.29 13.30
CA GLN A 532 -14.77 30.58 12.06
C GLN A 532 -14.34 29.10 12.09
N LYS A 533 -13.45 28.74 13.02
CA LYS A 533 -12.88 27.39 13.18
C LYS A 533 -12.19 26.88 11.91
N ALA A 534 -11.50 27.75 11.19
CA ALA A 534 -10.79 27.40 9.95
C ALA A 534 -9.83 26.20 10.15
N ASN A 535 -9.67 25.41 9.10
CA ASN A 535 -8.66 24.34 9.05
C ASN A 535 -7.33 24.89 8.53
N ILE A 536 -7.40 25.84 7.60
CA ILE A 536 -6.26 26.49 6.97
C ILE A 536 -6.46 28.01 7.13
N ILE A 537 -5.41 28.71 7.57
CA ILE A 537 -5.30 30.17 7.49
C ILE A 537 -4.11 30.46 6.58
N PHE A 538 -4.29 31.30 5.56
CA PHE A 538 -3.15 31.76 4.77
C PHE A 538 -3.06 33.28 4.70
N MET A 539 -1.81 33.75 4.66
CA MET A 539 -1.43 35.16 4.67
C MET A 539 -0.54 35.40 3.45
N SER A 540 -1.13 35.99 2.42
CA SER A 540 -0.50 36.26 1.11
C SER A 540 0.46 37.47 1.15
N PHE A 541 1.06 37.72 2.31
CA PHE A 541 1.93 38.85 2.61
C PHE A 541 2.99 38.46 3.64
N GLY A 542 3.99 39.32 3.77
CA GLY A 542 4.92 39.32 4.88
C GLY A 542 5.67 40.64 4.94
N PHE A 543 6.36 40.87 6.06
CA PHE A 543 7.14 42.07 6.30
C PHE A 543 8.57 41.73 6.73
N SER A 544 9.52 42.53 6.23
CA SER A 544 10.91 42.53 6.67
C SER A 544 10.99 43.17 8.05
N ALA A 545 11.59 42.48 9.02
CA ALA A 545 11.66 42.96 10.41
C ALA A 545 12.61 44.16 10.54
N PRO A 546 12.15 45.24 11.19
CA PRO A 546 12.83 45.67 12.42
C PRO A 546 11.87 46.03 13.58
N ASP A 547 10.57 45.76 13.45
CA ASP A 547 9.55 46.08 14.46
C ASP A 547 9.18 44.82 15.29
N GLU A 548 9.73 44.73 16.51
CA GLU A 548 9.53 43.58 17.41
C GLU A 548 8.08 43.48 17.93
N GLU A 549 7.40 44.61 18.18
CA GLU A 549 6.02 44.62 18.68
C GLU A 549 5.04 44.01 17.67
N ALA A 550 5.23 44.33 16.39
CA ALA A 550 4.45 43.74 15.29
C ALA A 550 4.67 42.23 15.14
N TYR A 551 5.87 41.75 15.45
CA TYR A 551 6.20 40.32 15.48
C TYR A 551 5.49 39.62 16.65
N GLU A 552 5.59 40.18 17.87
CA GLU A 552 5.03 39.58 19.09
C GLU A 552 3.50 39.41 19.04
N GLU A 553 2.74 40.42 18.62
CA GLU A 553 1.27 40.32 18.55
C GLU A 553 0.79 39.21 17.60
N ILE A 554 1.38 39.13 16.42
CA ILE A 554 1.02 38.13 15.41
C ILE A 554 1.52 36.74 15.83
N SER A 555 2.73 36.63 16.38
CA SER A 555 3.27 35.37 16.95
C SER A 555 2.36 34.85 18.07
N GLY A 556 1.99 35.73 19.01
CA GLY A 556 1.09 35.41 20.12
C GLY A 556 -0.28 34.96 19.65
N ALA A 557 -0.85 35.58 18.61
CA ALA A 557 -2.11 35.12 18.00
C ALA A 557 -1.98 33.75 17.32
N ILE A 558 -0.88 33.47 16.62
CA ILE A 558 -0.62 32.14 16.00
C ILE A 558 -0.54 31.06 17.08
N ASP A 559 0.27 31.28 18.12
CA ASP A 559 0.48 30.32 19.21
C ASP A 559 -0.79 30.13 20.06
N GLU A 560 -1.53 31.19 20.35
CA GLU A 560 -2.82 31.14 21.04
C GLU A 560 -3.81 30.25 20.27
N VAL A 561 -3.95 30.50 18.96
CA VAL A 561 -4.85 29.74 18.09
C VAL A 561 -4.39 28.29 17.97
N GLN A 562 -3.11 28.04 17.73
CA GLN A 562 -2.55 26.70 17.65
C GLN A 562 -2.80 25.91 18.94
N LYS A 563 -2.55 26.52 20.11
CA LYS A 563 -2.79 25.93 21.43
C LYS A 563 -4.27 25.63 21.65
N LYS A 564 -5.17 26.61 21.44
CA LYS A 564 -6.63 26.44 21.60
C LYS A 564 -7.21 25.40 20.62
N ARG A 565 -6.61 25.26 19.43
CA ARG A 565 -6.98 24.26 18.39
C ARG A 565 -6.27 22.91 18.57
N ARG A 566 -5.50 22.70 19.65
CA ARG A 566 -4.73 21.47 19.92
C ARG A 566 -3.81 21.07 18.75
N GLY A 567 -3.20 22.08 18.12
CA GLY A 567 -2.37 21.93 16.92
C GLY A 567 -3.11 21.63 15.63
N ARG A 568 -4.45 21.44 15.63
CA ARG A 568 -5.26 21.09 14.45
C ARG A 568 -5.70 22.32 13.65
N ILE A 569 -4.72 23.07 13.18
CA ILE A 569 -4.88 24.18 12.24
C ILE A 569 -3.57 24.35 11.46
N ILE A 570 -3.66 24.66 10.17
CA ILE A 570 -2.51 24.88 9.29
C ILE A 570 -2.40 26.37 9.01
N PHE A 571 -1.20 26.93 9.17
CA PHE A 571 -0.88 28.28 8.74
C PHE A 571 0.05 28.24 7.53
N LEU A 572 -0.22 29.04 6.50
CA LEU A 572 0.71 29.26 5.38
C LEU A 572 0.98 30.76 5.22
N ALA A 573 2.19 31.12 4.80
CA ALA A 573 2.50 32.51 4.51
C ALA A 573 3.52 32.67 3.37
N SER A 574 3.42 33.82 2.73
CA SER A 574 4.29 34.27 1.65
C SER A 574 5.72 34.47 2.16
N ALA A 575 6.71 33.83 1.52
CA ALA A 575 8.11 33.93 1.91
C ALA A 575 8.71 35.33 1.68
N GLY A 576 8.20 36.11 0.73
CA GLY A 576 8.76 37.39 0.27
C GLY A 576 9.11 37.36 -1.23
N ASN A 577 9.36 38.54 -1.81
CA ASN A 577 9.58 38.73 -3.26
C ASN A 577 10.82 39.58 -3.62
N SER A 578 11.68 39.93 -2.65
CA SER A 578 12.83 40.82 -2.87
C SER A 578 14.14 40.10 -3.25
N GLY A 579 14.11 38.79 -3.49
CA GLY A 579 15.28 38.01 -3.91
C GLY A 579 16.40 38.00 -2.87
N VAL A 580 17.60 38.44 -3.28
CA VAL A 580 18.79 38.49 -2.41
C VAL A 580 18.83 39.72 -1.49
N TYR A 581 17.89 40.66 -1.63
CA TYR A 581 17.92 41.95 -0.94
C TYR A 581 17.18 41.94 0.40
N ASP A 582 16.24 41.01 0.62
CA ASP A 582 15.60 40.76 1.92
C ASP A 582 15.71 39.28 2.29
N ASP A 583 15.76 39.00 3.59
CA ASP A 583 15.53 37.65 4.11
C ASP A 583 14.04 37.26 4.03
N GLU A 584 13.76 35.99 4.31
CA GLU A 584 12.39 35.49 4.44
C GLU A 584 11.55 36.35 5.40
N THR A 585 10.35 36.73 4.98
CA THR A 585 9.52 37.67 5.74
C THR A 585 8.73 36.98 6.85
N PHE A 586 8.35 37.71 7.90
CA PHE A 586 7.38 37.24 8.89
C PHE A 586 5.95 37.56 8.38
N PRO A 587 4.93 36.69 8.56
CA PRO A 587 4.87 35.51 9.43
C PRO A 587 5.44 34.19 8.88
N ALA A 588 5.98 34.14 7.66
CA ALA A 588 6.50 32.88 7.08
C ALA A 588 7.68 32.26 7.86
N LYS A 589 8.49 33.09 8.53
CA LYS A 589 9.54 32.67 9.48
C LYS A 589 9.02 31.96 10.75
N HIS A 590 7.74 32.08 11.10
CA HIS A 590 7.22 31.52 12.36
C HIS A 590 7.24 29.97 12.34
N PRO A 591 7.72 29.27 13.40
CA PRO A 591 7.88 27.81 13.37
C PRO A 591 6.61 27.02 13.01
N SER A 592 5.45 27.51 13.45
CA SER A 592 4.13 26.92 13.16
C SER A 592 3.53 27.28 11.79
N VAL A 593 4.21 28.11 11.00
CA VAL A 593 3.76 28.57 9.67
C VAL A 593 4.57 27.90 8.56
N ILE A 594 3.86 27.40 7.54
CA ILE A 594 4.49 26.82 6.35
C ILE A 594 4.81 27.97 5.37
N SER A 595 6.09 28.36 5.33
CA SER A 595 6.62 29.30 4.33
C SER A 595 6.49 28.74 2.91
N ILE A 596 5.92 29.54 2.00
CA ILE A 596 5.73 29.20 0.59
C ILE A 596 6.49 30.19 -0.32
N ARG A 597 7.30 29.62 -1.21
CA ARG A 597 8.03 30.30 -2.28
C ARG A 597 7.32 30.14 -3.63
N ALA A 598 7.58 31.03 -4.57
CA ALA A 598 7.02 31.00 -5.92
C ALA A 598 7.87 30.19 -6.89
N THR A 599 7.20 29.46 -7.76
CA THR A 599 7.77 28.73 -8.90
C THR A 599 7.01 29.06 -10.18
N ASP A 600 7.66 28.84 -11.33
CA ASP A 600 6.96 28.66 -12.61
C ASP A 600 6.22 27.31 -12.64
N SER A 601 5.52 27.02 -13.74
CA SER A 601 4.81 25.75 -13.91
C SER A 601 5.71 24.51 -14.01
N LEU A 602 7.01 24.70 -14.30
CA LEU A 602 8.03 23.65 -14.38
C LEU A 602 8.69 23.36 -13.02
N GLY A 603 8.38 24.13 -11.98
CA GLY A 603 8.98 24.05 -10.65
C GLY A 603 10.27 24.85 -10.48
N THR A 604 10.66 25.67 -11.46
CA THR A 604 11.79 26.60 -11.33
C THR A 604 11.45 27.66 -10.29
N PHE A 605 12.25 27.76 -9.23
CA PHE A 605 12.06 28.80 -8.21
C PHE A 605 12.42 30.17 -8.77
N LEU A 606 11.51 31.14 -8.63
CA LEU A 606 11.75 32.52 -9.08
C LEU A 606 12.95 33.15 -8.33
N LYS A 607 13.70 34.01 -9.03
CA LYS A 607 14.82 34.78 -8.46
C LYS A 607 14.39 35.81 -7.41
N THR A 608 13.10 36.13 -7.38
CA THR A 608 12.46 37.01 -6.38
C THR A 608 12.25 36.31 -5.03
N ASN A 609 12.38 34.99 -4.93
CA ASN A 609 12.29 34.33 -3.63
C ASN A 609 13.50 34.65 -2.75
N PRO A 610 13.32 34.79 -1.42
CA PRO A 610 14.43 34.88 -0.48
C PRO A 610 15.37 33.68 -0.60
N GLU A 611 16.67 33.94 -0.46
CA GLU A 611 17.70 32.91 -0.50
C GLU A 611 17.44 31.81 0.54
N ASN A 612 17.85 30.58 0.20
CA ASN A 612 17.80 29.46 1.14
C ASN A 612 19.20 29.29 1.74
N ARG A 613 19.47 29.98 2.86
CA ARG A 613 20.76 29.92 3.55
C ARG A 613 21.04 28.48 4.00
N SER A 614 22.31 28.10 4.11
CA SER A 614 22.76 26.70 4.36
C SER A 614 22.24 26.06 5.66
N GLU A 615 21.74 26.85 6.59
CA GLU A 615 21.18 26.44 7.88
C GLU A 615 19.64 26.30 7.84
N CYS A 616 18.98 26.81 6.81
CA CYS A 616 17.52 26.80 6.72
C CYS A 616 16.94 25.39 6.46
N PRO A 617 15.75 25.07 7.00
CA PRO A 617 15.05 23.82 6.74
C PRO A 617 14.60 23.71 5.27
N THR A 618 14.02 22.56 4.92
CA THR A 618 13.42 22.35 3.58
C THR A 618 12.30 23.37 3.31
N VAL A 619 12.35 24.04 2.16
CA VAL A 619 11.39 25.08 1.75
C VAL A 619 10.48 24.57 0.64
N PHE A 620 9.20 24.94 0.71
CA PHE A 620 8.20 24.54 -0.30
C PHE A 620 7.99 25.64 -1.33
N GLY A 621 7.90 25.23 -2.59
CA GLY A 621 7.56 26.07 -3.73
C GLY A 621 6.23 25.64 -4.34
N ALA A 622 5.36 26.60 -4.61
CA ALA A 622 4.13 26.39 -5.36
C ALA A 622 4.10 27.34 -6.56
N ILE A 623 3.23 27.05 -7.53
CA ILE A 623 3.10 27.86 -8.75
C ILE A 623 2.66 29.27 -8.34
N GLY A 624 3.52 30.25 -8.59
CA GLY A 624 3.29 31.67 -8.32
C GLY A 624 3.58 32.57 -9.53
N ASP A 625 4.10 31.98 -10.60
CA ASP A 625 4.19 32.50 -11.96
C ASP A 625 3.35 31.58 -12.89
N ASP A 626 3.36 31.76 -14.21
CA ASP A 626 2.56 30.97 -15.18
C ASP A 626 1.05 30.89 -14.81
N ILE A 627 0.53 31.94 -14.17
CA ILE A 627 -0.88 32.06 -13.82
C ILE A 627 -1.66 32.31 -15.12
N PRO A 628 -2.74 31.56 -15.43
CA PRO A 628 -3.49 31.76 -16.67
C PRO A 628 -3.98 33.21 -16.86
N GLU A 629 -3.70 33.79 -18.03
CA GLU A 629 -3.97 35.20 -18.37
C GLU A 629 -5.42 35.62 -18.06
N HIS A 630 -6.39 34.73 -18.28
CA HIS A 630 -7.81 34.99 -18.02
C HIS A 630 -8.16 35.23 -16.54
N LEU A 631 -7.26 34.87 -15.61
CA LEU A 631 -7.37 35.20 -14.18
C LEU A 631 -6.70 36.54 -13.87
N GLN A 632 -5.59 36.86 -14.54
CA GLN A 632 -4.84 38.10 -14.33
C GLN A 632 -5.53 39.34 -14.92
N GLN A 633 -6.24 39.20 -16.04
CA GLN A 633 -6.84 40.31 -16.80
C GLN A 633 -7.79 41.22 -16.01
N PHE A 634 -8.35 40.73 -14.89
CA PHE A 634 -9.26 41.50 -14.04
C PHE A 634 -8.55 42.31 -12.95
N TYR A 635 -7.26 42.01 -12.70
CA TYR A 635 -6.46 42.55 -11.59
C TYR A 635 -4.98 42.77 -11.97
N PRO A 636 -4.65 43.33 -13.16
CA PRO A 636 -3.29 43.30 -13.71
C PRO A 636 -2.24 43.92 -12.77
N ASP A 637 -2.58 44.97 -12.03
CA ASP A 637 -1.66 45.68 -11.13
C ASP A 637 -1.30 44.89 -9.86
N VAL A 638 -2.08 43.86 -9.50
CA VAL A 638 -1.87 43.02 -8.30
C VAL A 638 -1.70 41.53 -8.62
N SER A 639 -1.88 41.13 -9.89
CA SER A 639 -1.69 39.75 -10.38
C SER A 639 -0.24 39.40 -10.72
N LEU A 640 0.73 40.07 -10.10
CA LEU A 640 2.15 39.91 -10.39
C LEU A 640 2.68 38.54 -9.92
N PRO A 641 3.63 37.92 -10.67
CA PRO A 641 4.28 36.68 -10.25
C PRO A 641 4.97 36.82 -8.89
N GLY A 642 4.66 35.92 -7.94
CA GLY A 642 5.21 36.03 -6.59
C GLY A 642 4.68 35.03 -5.56
N SER A 643 5.32 35.03 -4.39
CA SER A 643 5.06 34.10 -3.29
C SER A 643 3.65 34.26 -2.68
N SER A 644 3.00 35.40 -2.89
CA SER A 644 1.59 35.64 -2.52
C SER A 644 0.64 34.71 -3.28
N ALA A 645 0.71 34.69 -4.61
CA ALA A 645 -0.09 33.79 -5.44
C ALA A 645 0.23 32.31 -5.16
N ALA A 646 1.52 31.98 -5.01
CA ALA A 646 1.96 30.65 -4.62
C ALA A 646 1.36 30.20 -3.28
N THR A 647 1.24 31.11 -2.30
CA THR A 647 0.64 30.83 -0.98
C THR A 647 -0.85 30.50 -1.10
N ALA A 648 -1.61 31.25 -1.90
CA ALA A 648 -3.03 30.96 -2.16
C ALA A 648 -3.22 29.59 -2.84
N ILE A 649 -2.38 29.26 -3.82
CA ILE A 649 -2.41 27.97 -4.53
C ILE A 649 -1.98 26.82 -3.60
N ALA A 650 -0.96 27.01 -2.75
CA ALA A 650 -0.55 26.03 -1.75
C ALA A 650 -1.64 25.79 -0.69
N ALA A 651 -2.38 26.82 -0.28
CA ALA A 651 -3.56 26.68 0.58
C ALA A 651 -4.68 25.88 -0.11
N GLY A 652 -4.89 26.08 -1.41
CA GLY A 652 -5.77 25.25 -2.23
C GLY A 652 -5.34 23.77 -2.28
N ILE A 653 -4.05 23.51 -2.48
CA ILE A 653 -3.47 22.14 -2.47
C ILE A 653 -3.66 21.47 -1.10
N ALA A 654 -3.41 22.20 0.00
CA ALA A 654 -3.69 21.72 1.35
C ALA A 654 -5.18 21.38 1.54
N ALA A 655 -6.08 22.24 1.04
CA ALA A 655 -7.52 22.01 1.14
C ALA A 655 -7.97 20.77 0.35
N ILE A 656 -7.41 20.55 -0.85
CA ILE A 656 -7.60 19.33 -1.65
C ILE A 656 -7.20 18.08 -0.87
N MET A 657 -6.06 18.10 -0.19
CA MET A 657 -5.59 16.94 0.58
C MET A 657 -6.45 16.67 1.83
N LEU A 658 -6.86 17.70 2.58
CA LEU A 658 -7.78 17.53 3.70
C LEU A 658 -9.11 16.92 3.25
N ALA A 659 -9.68 17.45 2.16
CA ALA A 659 -10.92 16.95 1.59
C ALA A 659 -10.80 15.51 1.07
N TYR A 660 -9.69 15.18 0.39
CA TYR A 660 -9.42 13.81 -0.05
C TYR A 660 -9.38 12.84 1.14
N VAL A 661 -8.70 13.22 2.22
CA VAL A 661 -8.59 12.40 3.44
C VAL A 661 -9.93 12.20 4.16
N LEU A 662 -10.86 13.17 4.12
CA LEU A 662 -12.22 12.98 4.65
C LEU A 662 -13.00 11.89 3.91
N VAL A 663 -12.78 11.75 2.60
CA VAL A 663 -13.47 10.75 1.75
C VAL A 663 -12.76 9.39 1.78
N LEU A 664 -11.46 9.38 2.04
CA LEU A 664 -10.60 8.20 1.92
C LEU A 664 -11.08 6.92 2.67
N PRO A 665 -11.64 6.98 3.90
CA PRO A 665 -12.18 5.80 4.58
C PRO A 665 -13.39 5.15 3.86
N GLN A 666 -14.09 5.89 3.00
CA GLN A 666 -15.15 5.31 2.16
C GLN A 666 -14.59 4.53 0.97
N LEU A 667 -13.37 4.85 0.54
CA LEU A 667 -12.72 4.30 -0.65
C LEU A 667 -11.79 3.12 -0.33
N VAL A 668 -11.40 2.94 0.95
CA VAL A 668 -10.42 1.94 1.39
C VAL A 668 -10.98 1.20 2.60
N LYS A 669 -11.13 -0.12 2.51
CA LYS A 669 -11.55 -0.97 3.65
C LYS A 669 -10.35 -1.26 4.56
N THR A 670 -10.10 -0.39 5.53
CA THR A 670 -9.07 -0.59 6.57
C THR A 670 -9.68 -0.43 7.96
N GLU A 671 -9.55 -1.46 8.80
CA GLU A 671 -10.11 -1.46 10.16
C GLU A 671 -9.24 -0.65 11.16
N HIS A 672 -7.99 -0.35 10.79
CA HIS A 672 -7.01 0.32 11.64
C HIS A 672 -6.31 1.45 10.87
N GLY A 673 -6.51 2.72 11.28
CA GLY A 673 -5.71 3.84 10.76
C GLY A 673 -6.33 5.25 10.77
N GLU A 674 -7.65 5.44 10.93
CA GLU A 674 -8.27 6.78 10.85
C GLU A 674 -7.68 7.83 11.81
N ALA A 675 -7.15 7.39 12.95
CA ALA A 675 -6.51 8.27 13.93
C ALA A 675 -5.23 8.95 13.40
N ILE A 676 -4.45 8.27 12.55
CA ILE A 676 -3.22 8.84 11.98
C ILE A 676 -3.54 9.91 10.95
N LEU A 677 -4.58 9.69 10.13
CA LEU A 677 -5.02 10.64 9.10
C LEU A 677 -5.41 12.00 9.68
N LYS A 678 -5.94 12.02 10.92
CA LYS A 678 -6.28 13.25 11.66
C LYS A 678 -5.05 14.13 11.99
N ARG A 679 -3.82 13.60 11.87
CA ARG A 679 -2.58 14.38 11.99
C ARG A 679 -2.36 15.34 10.83
N LEU A 680 -2.98 15.11 9.67
CA LEU A 680 -2.87 15.99 8.49
C LEU A 680 -3.40 17.41 8.74
N TRP A 681 -4.32 17.59 9.70
CA TRP A 681 -4.79 18.92 10.13
C TRP A 681 -3.76 19.73 10.94
N THR A 682 -2.57 19.19 11.21
CA THR A 682 -1.50 19.89 11.93
C THR A 682 -0.47 20.48 10.95
N PRO A 683 0.24 21.57 11.31
CA PRO A 683 1.28 22.13 10.44
C PRO A 683 2.34 21.09 10.08
N GLU A 684 2.77 20.29 11.06
CA GLU A 684 3.76 19.22 10.87
C GLU A 684 3.23 18.11 9.94
N GLY A 685 2.01 17.62 10.16
CA GLY A 685 1.41 16.63 9.27
C GLY A 685 1.27 17.13 7.82
N MET A 686 0.91 18.41 7.64
CA MET A 686 0.85 19.01 6.30
C MET A 686 2.24 19.25 5.69
N ARG A 687 3.27 19.63 6.46
CA ARG A 687 4.67 19.70 5.98
C ARG A 687 5.13 18.33 5.44
N LYS A 688 4.85 17.23 6.16
CA LYS A 688 5.21 15.88 5.70
C LYS A 688 4.41 15.44 4.47
N MET A 689 3.13 15.82 4.38
CA MET A 689 2.30 15.57 3.21
C MET A 689 2.80 16.35 1.98
N PHE A 690 3.13 17.63 2.15
CA PHE A 690 3.79 18.47 1.15
C PHE A 690 5.10 17.83 0.67
N MET A 691 5.96 17.36 1.59
CA MET A 691 7.17 16.61 1.27
C MET A 691 6.86 15.37 0.38
N LYS A 692 5.85 14.56 0.74
CA LYS A 692 5.46 13.32 0.02
C LYS A 692 4.82 13.57 -1.36
N MET A 693 4.27 14.76 -1.63
CA MET A 693 3.74 15.15 -2.95
C MET A 693 4.73 15.99 -3.78
N SER A 694 5.85 16.40 -3.20
CA SER A 694 6.77 17.36 -3.83
C SER A 694 7.92 16.70 -4.57
N ASP A 695 8.35 17.36 -5.65
CA ASP A 695 9.57 17.03 -6.38
C ASP A 695 10.79 17.73 -5.75
N ASP A 696 11.95 17.06 -5.75
CA ASP A 696 13.22 17.62 -5.29
C ASP A 696 13.81 18.52 -6.37
N MET A 697 13.94 19.83 -6.07
CA MET A 697 14.53 20.80 -6.99
C MET A 697 15.98 21.16 -6.61
N GLY A 698 16.60 20.36 -5.73
CA GLY A 698 17.92 20.63 -5.16
C GLY A 698 17.90 21.78 -4.13
N GLN A 699 19.04 22.07 -3.50
CA GLN A 699 19.18 23.17 -2.53
C GLN A 699 18.12 23.18 -1.40
N ARG A 700 17.63 21.99 -0.99
CA ARG A 700 16.51 21.80 -0.04
C ARG A 700 15.19 22.46 -0.48
N ARG A 701 14.98 22.65 -1.78
CA ARG A 701 13.77 23.22 -2.39
C ARG A 701 12.83 22.10 -2.87
N ARG A 702 11.54 22.21 -2.55
CA ARG A 702 10.52 21.20 -2.84
C ARG A 702 9.34 21.80 -3.61
N PHE A 703 9.18 21.43 -4.88
CA PHE A 703 8.06 21.90 -5.70
C PHE A 703 6.81 21.04 -5.47
N LEU A 704 5.69 21.65 -5.05
CA LEU A 704 4.44 20.94 -4.78
C LEU A 704 3.80 20.45 -6.09
N ASN A 705 3.77 19.13 -6.30
CA ASN A 705 3.27 18.52 -7.53
C ASN A 705 2.09 17.55 -7.27
N PRO A 706 0.90 18.08 -6.92
CA PRO A 706 -0.29 17.26 -6.65
C PRO A 706 -0.73 16.46 -7.87
N SER A 707 -0.64 17.01 -9.10
CA SER A 707 -0.93 16.28 -10.34
C SER A 707 -0.13 14.99 -10.42
N LYS A 708 1.20 15.06 -10.24
CA LYS A 708 2.09 13.90 -10.20
C LYS A 708 1.80 12.96 -9.02
N PHE A 709 1.45 13.50 -7.85
CA PHE A 709 1.03 12.68 -6.70
C PHE A 709 -0.18 11.82 -7.03
N PHE A 710 -1.25 12.40 -7.58
CA PHE A 710 -2.49 11.68 -7.92
C PHE A 710 -2.34 10.80 -9.17
N LEU A 711 -1.52 11.20 -10.16
CA LEU A 711 -1.25 10.43 -11.38
C LEU A 711 -0.40 9.17 -11.11
N ASN A 712 0.63 9.28 -10.28
CA ASN A 712 1.50 8.16 -9.92
C ASN A 712 0.82 7.19 -8.94
N LYS A 713 -0.09 7.70 -8.09
CA LYS A 713 -0.81 6.92 -7.08
C LYS A 713 -2.27 6.78 -7.49
N ARG A 714 -2.53 5.86 -8.42
CA ARG A 714 -3.79 5.77 -9.16
C ARG A 714 -4.96 5.25 -8.34
N THR A 715 -4.72 4.31 -7.42
CA THR A 715 -5.79 3.71 -6.60
C THR A 715 -5.94 4.43 -5.25
N PRO A 716 -7.12 4.41 -4.62
CA PRO A 716 -7.32 4.98 -3.29
C PRO A 716 -6.36 4.42 -2.23
N GLU A 717 -6.07 3.12 -2.27
CA GLU A 717 -5.15 2.43 -1.36
C GLU A 717 -3.72 2.93 -1.55
N SER A 718 -3.25 3.08 -2.80
CA SER A 718 -1.91 3.61 -3.07
C SER A 718 -1.71 5.05 -2.56
N ARG A 719 -2.80 5.84 -2.55
CA ARG A 719 -2.82 7.18 -1.93
C ARG A 719 -2.92 7.09 -0.41
N TYR A 720 -3.72 6.18 0.13
CA TYR A 720 -3.82 5.91 1.57
C TYR A 720 -2.47 5.53 2.17
N PHE A 721 -1.79 4.52 1.64
CA PHE A 721 -0.47 4.11 2.15
C PHE A 721 0.54 5.25 2.02
N ALA A 722 0.54 6.00 0.92
CA ALA A 722 1.44 7.15 0.80
C ALA A 722 1.19 8.27 1.82
N ILE A 723 -0.07 8.53 2.18
CA ILE A 723 -0.44 9.50 3.23
C ILE A 723 -0.12 8.92 4.62
N TYR A 724 -0.37 7.63 4.84
CA TYR A 724 -0.08 6.92 6.08
C TYR A 724 1.43 6.91 6.38
N ASP A 725 2.25 6.49 5.41
CA ASP A 725 3.71 6.44 5.48
C ASP A 725 4.35 7.77 5.90
N CYS A 726 3.72 8.90 5.52
CA CYS A 726 4.31 10.21 5.76
C CYS A 726 3.85 10.87 7.05
N LEU A 727 2.78 10.43 7.73
CA LEU A 727 2.24 11.11 8.92
C LEU A 727 2.86 10.59 10.23
#